data_AF-A0AA92SX68-F1
#
_entry.id   AF-A0AA92SX68-F1
#
_cell.length_a   1.000
_cell.length_b   1.000
_cell.length_c   1.000
_cell.angle_alpha   90.00
_cell.angle_beta   90.00
_cell.angle_gamma   90.00
#
_symmetry.space_group_name_H-M   'P 1'
#
loop_
_entity.id
_entity.type
_entity.pdbx_description
1 polymer ?
#
loop_
_entity_poly.entity_id
_entity_poly.type
_entity_poly.pdbx_seq_one_letter_code
_entity_poly.pdbx_strand_id
1 'polypeptide(L)'
;MEIVHVVAINPYRKGNKGKVFSYNIDTYDKVIGSEEIKKMIQQIRGELPIDGVDLNDAQAVKKAQERLKSELPFFCPHYGMFKNNVRRQENALPESFLFQTIIDVDDKEYVEKAIEKARELNCSSGIWNGSLLHLCYSARKKLHIGIRMPIGMTIEETQKAYCEALGVPYDESCITPERMIFLTDKDSEIYRSKMWCAVLPESEIQARRQAFLNRGLTVDGKIVNSLQFTVNSNSNDNVQNNRLSGNRGDYAAPAGTAVQPAQSGNSNHADDSHLGNPGGNHGTGELGEASEKNLIAFDLFVQSAGLEGMAIDTIGSRHSSLLAIMSAGASRVMSEEELMKVVRTKMPSYYQEDDCHQLIHDFYAKYADSCKPMSRDVIRVNALAEKQASKQVNSLQLTVNSPNANHTVQSSMFQVQSNGVQSTEEGYPEPPAMPEKLPKLVELLISRTPEIYKPAVAHAIFPPLATHLWQTSFRYIDNVVHEATLSTCLLAGTGAGKSSVDKPIRYIMEDIRKRDAENLKREKEWKEEVTRKGANKDKRKRPDNLVIQEIDADMTSPAFVMRTAEAQGRFLYTSLNELDQFDALRGSGNQQFRIMCLAFDPFNLFGQQRVGVQSVTERVTIRFNWNASTTIQKGQRYFSKVLTDGPISRINFCTIPEREIGEEMPVYGDYNDAYREALKPYIENLNNARGLIDCPEAFQLALKLKDENAEFSRLSQDRVYENLSFRANVIAYLKACVLYVANGCKWEPEIDEFIRWSERYDLYCKMRFFGDAIKRANDTGEKSSKRGPSNMLMQLPDEFTYQQVIDLRVANGMSQKGTSKMLGNWKDRHYIRAKENDSVPQFLNSSVFIKLKFRKENS
;
A
#
# COMPACT_ATOMS: atom_id res chain seq x y z
N MET A 1 -26.15 -9.01 -43.04
CA MET A 1 -26.03 -8.13 -41.85
C MET A 1 -24.67 -7.48 -41.90
N GLU A 2 -24.57 -6.23 -41.49
CA GLU A 2 -23.30 -5.55 -41.29
C GLU A 2 -22.65 -6.06 -40.00
N ILE A 3 -21.32 -6.23 -39.99
CA ILE A 3 -20.60 -6.69 -38.79
C ILE A 3 -20.36 -5.47 -37.91
N VAL A 4 -20.82 -5.52 -36.66
CA VAL A 4 -20.65 -4.42 -35.70
C VAL A 4 -19.30 -4.57 -35.00
N HIS A 5 -18.48 -3.52 -35.02
CA HIS A 5 -17.20 -3.48 -34.31
C HIS A 5 -17.28 -2.52 -33.12
N VAL A 6 -16.77 -2.95 -31.96
CA VAL A 6 -16.78 -2.14 -30.72
C VAL A 6 -15.42 -2.23 -30.05
N VAL A 7 -14.81 -1.08 -29.77
CA VAL A 7 -13.52 -0.98 -29.07
C VAL A 7 -13.64 -0.07 -27.85
N ALA A 8 -13.18 -0.56 -26.70
CA ALA A 8 -12.98 0.25 -25.51
C ALA A 8 -11.67 1.03 -25.64
N ILE A 9 -11.75 2.27 -26.14
CA ILE A 9 -10.60 3.13 -26.46
C ILE A 9 -10.61 4.43 -25.65
N ASN A 10 -9.44 4.93 -25.29
CA ASN A 10 -9.20 6.31 -24.90
C ASN A 10 -8.36 6.95 -26.03
N PRO A 11 -8.97 7.73 -26.94
CA PRO A 11 -8.30 8.25 -28.12
C PRO A 11 -7.39 9.46 -27.84
N TYR A 12 -7.39 9.98 -26.61
CA TYR A 12 -6.76 11.26 -26.28
C TYR A 12 -5.30 11.10 -25.84
N ARG A 13 -4.41 11.87 -26.47
CA ARG A 13 -3.05 12.09 -25.95
C ARG A 13 -3.13 12.69 -24.54
N LYS A 14 -2.23 12.26 -23.64
CA LYS A 14 -2.27 12.59 -22.19
C LYS A 14 -3.60 12.22 -21.49
N GLY A 15 -4.43 11.38 -22.11
CA GLY A 15 -5.76 11.02 -21.63
C GLY A 15 -5.74 10.35 -20.24
N ASN A 16 -6.78 10.63 -19.44
CA ASN A 16 -6.91 10.04 -18.11
C ASN A 16 -6.96 8.51 -18.20
N LYS A 17 -5.91 7.83 -17.70
CA LYS A 17 -5.75 6.37 -17.78
C LYS A 17 -6.79 5.57 -17.00
N GLY A 18 -7.59 6.21 -16.14
CA GLY A 18 -8.77 5.61 -15.50
C GLY A 18 -10.06 5.69 -16.32
N LYS A 19 -10.06 6.41 -17.44
CA LYS A 19 -11.20 6.56 -18.36
C LYS A 19 -10.98 5.82 -19.67
N VAL A 20 -12.05 5.21 -20.18
CA VAL A 20 -12.09 4.49 -21.46
C VAL A 20 -13.53 4.54 -22.00
N PHE A 21 -13.70 4.67 -23.30
CA PHE A 21 -14.99 4.90 -23.94
C PHE A 21 -15.29 3.81 -24.98
N SER A 22 -16.55 3.43 -25.12
CA SER A 22 -17.01 2.51 -26.16
C SER A 22 -17.22 3.26 -27.48
N TYR A 23 -16.42 2.98 -28.50
CA TYR A 23 -16.53 3.59 -29.83
C TYR A 23 -16.51 2.54 -30.95
N ASN A 24 -16.95 2.92 -32.16
CA ASN A 24 -16.74 2.14 -33.38
C ASN A 24 -15.25 2.14 -33.79
N ILE A 25 -14.84 1.13 -34.56
CA ILE A 25 -13.45 0.94 -35.00
C ILE A 25 -12.90 2.12 -35.82
N ASP A 26 -13.76 2.91 -36.48
CA ASP A 26 -13.38 4.17 -37.15
C ASP A 26 -12.61 5.14 -36.24
N THR A 27 -12.85 5.08 -34.92
CA THR A 27 -12.16 5.92 -33.94
C THR A 27 -10.74 5.43 -33.70
N TYR A 28 -10.48 4.13 -33.79
CA TYR A 28 -9.14 3.57 -33.78
C TYR A 28 -8.39 3.96 -35.07
N ASP A 29 -9.01 3.79 -36.25
CA ASP A 29 -8.38 4.15 -37.52
C ASP A 29 -8.05 5.65 -37.64
N LYS A 30 -8.92 6.54 -37.14
CA LYS A 30 -8.66 7.99 -37.08
C LYS A 30 -7.48 8.35 -36.16
N VAL A 31 -7.23 7.59 -35.09
CA VAL A 31 -6.11 7.85 -34.17
C VAL A 31 -4.79 7.32 -34.74
N ILE A 32 -4.75 6.09 -35.27
CA ILE A 32 -3.51 5.53 -35.85
C ILE A 32 -3.12 6.23 -37.16
N GLY A 33 -4.09 6.80 -37.89
CA GLY A 33 -3.87 7.62 -39.08
C GLY A 33 -3.48 9.08 -38.80
N SER A 34 -3.25 9.46 -37.53
CA SER A 34 -2.81 10.81 -37.18
C SER A 34 -1.30 10.97 -37.33
N GLU A 35 -0.88 11.98 -38.11
CA GLU A 35 0.53 12.39 -38.25
C GLU A 35 1.18 12.75 -36.90
N GLU A 36 0.41 13.19 -35.90
CA GLU A 36 0.92 13.44 -34.55
C GLU A 36 1.37 12.14 -33.86
N ILE A 37 0.57 11.07 -34.00
CA ILE A 37 0.89 9.75 -33.47
C ILE A 37 2.07 9.16 -34.25
N LYS A 38 2.13 9.36 -35.57
CA LYS A 38 3.28 8.98 -36.40
C LYS A 38 4.57 9.66 -35.94
N LYS A 39 4.59 11.00 -35.77
CA LYS A 39 5.76 11.72 -35.21
C LYS A 39 6.12 11.19 -33.83
N MET A 40 5.15 10.98 -32.94
CA MET A 40 5.39 10.45 -31.59
C MET A 40 6.03 9.05 -31.61
N ILE A 41 5.54 8.13 -32.43
CA ILE A 41 6.08 6.76 -32.48
C ILE A 41 7.50 6.75 -33.05
N GLN A 42 7.76 7.53 -34.11
CA GLN A 42 9.11 7.72 -34.63
C GLN A 42 10.06 8.32 -33.57
N GLN A 43 9.61 9.32 -32.81
CA GLN A 43 10.36 9.89 -31.68
C GLN A 43 10.63 8.87 -30.56
N ILE A 44 9.64 8.05 -30.18
CA ILE A 44 9.80 6.99 -29.17
C ILE A 44 10.76 5.88 -29.63
N ARG A 45 10.87 5.67 -30.95
CA ARG A 45 11.79 4.70 -31.58
C ARG A 45 13.20 5.26 -31.81
N GLY A 46 13.41 6.58 -31.70
CA GLY A 46 14.67 7.24 -32.06
C GLY A 46 14.85 7.48 -33.56
N GLU A 47 13.76 7.35 -34.34
CA GLU A 47 13.74 7.58 -35.79
C GLU A 47 13.56 9.08 -36.14
N LEU A 48 13.08 9.87 -35.18
CA LEU A 48 13.08 11.34 -35.22
C LEU A 48 13.65 11.90 -33.91
N PRO A 49 14.32 13.08 -33.94
CA PRO A 49 14.75 13.77 -32.73
C PRO A 49 13.56 14.24 -31.89
N ILE A 50 13.75 14.35 -30.58
CA ILE A 50 12.75 14.91 -29.67
C ILE A 50 13.04 16.40 -29.46
N ASP A 51 12.06 17.22 -29.78
CA ASP A 51 12.17 18.68 -29.73
C ASP A 51 12.52 19.13 -28.28
N GLY A 52 13.62 19.87 -28.12
CA GLY A 52 14.12 20.33 -26.81
C GLY A 52 14.91 19.30 -25.98
N VAL A 53 15.42 18.22 -26.59
CA VAL A 53 16.24 17.20 -25.93
C VAL A 53 17.60 17.08 -26.58
N ASP A 54 18.68 17.18 -25.80
CA ASP A 54 20.03 16.89 -26.29
C ASP A 54 20.16 15.42 -26.70
N LEU A 55 20.51 15.18 -27.96
CA LEU A 55 20.66 13.84 -28.54
C LEU A 55 21.90 13.11 -28.02
N ASN A 56 22.86 13.84 -27.43
CA ASN A 56 24.07 13.28 -26.84
C ASN A 56 23.82 12.75 -25.41
N ASP A 57 22.85 13.33 -24.68
CA ASP A 57 22.42 12.81 -23.38
C ASP A 57 21.44 11.64 -23.58
N ALA A 58 22.00 10.44 -23.70
CA ALA A 58 21.25 9.19 -23.80
C ALA A 58 20.25 8.97 -22.64
N GLN A 59 20.49 9.56 -21.45
CA GLN A 59 19.55 9.47 -20.32
C GLN A 59 18.37 10.45 -20.49
N ALA A 60 18.61 11.66 -21.00
CA ALA A 60 17.55 12.59 -21.38
C ALA A 60 16.71 12.07 -22.55
N VAL A 61 17.34 11.54 -23.62
CA VAL A 61 16.64 10.90 -24.74
C VAL A 61 15.74 9.76 -24.24
N LYS A 62 16.28 8.83 -23.44
CA LYS A 62 15.50 7.72 -22.88
C LYS A 62 14.32 8.22 -22.02
N LYS A 63 14.54 9.21 -21.15
CA LYS A 63 13.48 9.78 -20.30
C LYS A 63 12.40 10.50 -21.14
N ALA A 64 12.78 11.18 -22.21
CA ALA A 64 11.85 11.83 -23.12
C ALA A 64 11.02 10.82 -23.94
N GLN A 65 11.64 9.73 -24.41
CA GLN A 65 10.93 8.60 -25.04
C GLN A 65 9.95 7.93 -24.06
N GLU A 66 10.31 7.82 -22.78
CA GLU A 66 9.43 7.28 -21.73
C GLU A 66 8.27 8.21 -21.41
N ARG A 67 8.50 9.54 -21.35
CA ARG A 67 7.44 10.55 -21.30
C ARG A 67 6.48 10.38 -22.47
N LEU A 68 6.98 10.43 -23.71
CA LEU A 68 6.15 10.32 -24.92
C LEU A 68 5.34 9.02 -24.97
N LYS A 69 5.95 7.86 -24.68
CA LYS A 69 5.21 6.58 -24.59
C LYS A 69 4.08 6.67 -23.56
N SER A 70 4.30 7.34 -22.43
CA SER A 70 3.30 7.49 -21.39
C SER A 70 2.12 8.40 -21.78
N GLU A 71 2.27 9.22 -22.81
CA GLU A 71 1.22 10.13 -23.31
C GLU A 71 0.33 9.52 -24.41
N LEU A 72 0.69 8.35 -24.96
CA LEU A 72 -0.02 7.74 -26.08
C LEU A 72 -1.48 7.37 -25.73
N PRO A 73 -2.42 7.48 -26.70
CA PRO A 73 -3.74 6.85 -26.63
C PRO A 73 -3.65 5.35 -26.38
N PHE A 74 -4.74 4.73 -25.87
CA PHE A 74 -4.76 3.29 -25.57
C PHE A 74 -6.14 2.65 -25.77
N PHE A 75 -6.18 1.33 -25.98
CA PHE A 75 -7.40 0.53 -25.98
C PHE A 75 -7.32 -0.64 -25.00
N CYS A 76 -8.46 -1.20 -24.61
CA CYS A 76 -8.55 -2.44 -23.83
C CYS A 76 -8.91 -3.61 -24.77
N PRO A 77 -8.15 -4.72 -24.82
CA PRO A 77 -8.30 -5.71 -25.89
C PRO A 77 -9.46 -6.70 -25.66
N HIS A 78 -9.89 -6.90 -24.41
CA HIS A 78 -10.79 -8.00 -24.03
C HIS A 78 -12.29 -7.62 -23.97
N TYR A 79 -12.62 -6.34 -23.73
CA TYR A 79 -13.99 -5.86 -23.51
C TYR A 79 -14.28 -4.65 -24.39
N GLY A 80 -15.46 -4.62 -25.02
CA GLY A 80 -15.91 -3.45 -25.79
C GLY A 80 -16.39 -2.29 -24.91
N MET A 81 -16.86 -2.56 -23.68
CA MET A 81 -17.53 -1.56 -22.85
C MET A 81 -17.17 -1.65 -21.35
N PHE A 82 -17.12 -0.49 -20.70
CA PHE A 82 -16.97 -0.35 -19.25
C PHE A 82 -18.05 0.56 -18.67
N LYS A 83 -18.64 0.14 -17.55
CA LYS A 83 -19.62 0.91 -16.79
C LYS A 83 -19.06 2.29 -16.42
N ASN A 84 -19.87 3.33 -16.61
CA ASN A 84 -19.54 4.74 -16.33
C ASN A 84 -18.27 5.24 -17.06
N ASN A 85 -17.84 4.57 -18.14
CA ASN A 85 -16.59 4.82 -18.87
C ASN A 85 -15.34 4.73 -17.96
N VAL A 86 -15.34 3.87 -16.94
CA VAL A 86 -14.23 3.70 -15.97
C VAL A 86 -13.47 2.39 -16.21
N ARG A 87 -12.18 2.47 -16.54
CA ARG A 87 -11.31 1.30 -16.76
C ARG A 87 -10.89 0.68 -15.43
N ARG A 88 -11.68 -0.29 -14.93
CA ARG A 88 -11.42 -1.13 -13.75
C ARG A 88 -12.11 -2.49 -13.89
N GLN A 89 -11.56 -3.54 -13.28
CA GLN A 89 -12.14 -4.89 -13.24
C GLN A 89 -13.63 -4.90 -12.85
N GLU A 90 -14.01 -4.14 -11.81
CA GLU A 90 -15.37 -4.02 -11.27
C GLU A 90 -16.40 -3.38 -12.24
N ASN A 91 -15.92 -2.69 -13.27
CA ASN A 91 -16.75 -1.97 -14.24
C ASN A 91 -16.72 -2.60 -15.64
N ALA A 92 -15.88 -3.62 -15.89
CA ALA A 92 -15.89 -4.36 -17.15
C ALA A 92 -17.23 -5.09 -17.32
N LEU A 93 -17.97 -4.80 -18.40
CA LEU A 93 -19.31 -5.36 -18.61
C LEU A 93 -19.21 -6.76 -19.25
N PRO A 94 -19.63 -7.85 -18.58
CA PRO A 94 -19.51 -9.22 -19.10
C PRO A 94 -20.18 -9.41 -20.46
N GLU A 95 -21.30 -8.73 -20.68
CA GLU A 95 -22.04 -8.72 -21.95
C GLU A 95 -21.23 -8.19 -23.14
N SER A 96 -20.23 -7.34 -22.87
CA SER A 96 -19.34 -6.75 -23.88
C SER A 96 -18.01 -7.51 -24.05
N PHE A 97 -17.87 -8.69 -23.44
CA PHE A 97 -16.66 -9.50 -23.58
C PHE A 97 -16.48 -9.95 -25.03
N LEU A 98 -15.34 -9.58 -25.62
CA LEU A 98 -15.13 -9.70 -27.06
C LEU A 98 -14.67 -11.10 -27.50
N PHE A 99 -14.47 -12.07 -26.59
CA PHE A 99 -13.91 -13.40 -26.85
C PHE A 99 -12.61 -13.36 -27.68
N GLN A 100 -11.78 -12.36 -27.41
CA GLN A 100 -10.46 -12.17 -28.01
C GLN A 100 -9.46 -11.77 -26.92
N THR A 101 -8.19 -12.05 -27.17
CA THR A 101 -7.09 -11.66 -26.30
C THR A 101 -5.92 -11.11 -27.12
N ILE A 102 -4.92 -10.57 -26.45
CA ILE A 102 -3.68 -10.09 -27.05
C ILE A 102 -2.48 -10.76 -26.37
N ILE A 103 -1.46 -11.11 -27.15
CA ILE A 103 -0.14 -11.52 -26.68
C ILE A 103 0.78 -10.30 -26.78
N ASP A 104 1.54 -10.01 -25.73
CA ASP A 104 2.56 -8.96 -25.69
C ASP A 104 3.93 -9.66 -25.77
N VAL A 105 4.50 -9.72 -26.98
CA VAL A 105 5.81 -10.36 -27.22
C VAL A 105 6.87 -9.34 -26.84
N ASP A 106 7.23 -9.36 -25.56
CA ASP A 106 7.95 -8.27 -24.91
C ASP A 106 9.47 -8.26 -25.17
N ASP A 107 9.98 -9.13 -26.06
CA ASP A 107 11.38 -9.18 -26.48
C ASP A 107 11.50 -9.12 -28.02
N LYS A 108 12.46 -8.32 -28.51
CA LYS A 108 12.69 -8.06 -29.93
C LYS A 108 13.22 -9.28 -30.68
N GLU A 109 14.01 -10.13 -30.04
CA GLU A 109 14.62 -11.29 -30.71
C GLU A 109 13.57 -12.31 -31.20
N TYR A 110 12.41 -12.32 -30.56
CA TYR A 110 11.29 -13.21 -30.91
C TYR A 110 10.32 -12.62 -31.94
N VAL A 111 10.43 -11.33 -32.30
CA VAL A 111 9.38 -10.61 -33.05
C VAL A 111 9.13 -11.19 -34.44
N GLU A 112 10.14 -11.32 -35.30
CA GLU A 112 9.97 -11.83 -36.66
C GLU A 112 9.48 -13.28 -36.65
N LYS A 113 10.11 -14.13 -35.83
CA LYS A 113 9.72 -15.53 -35.61
C LYS A 113 8.27 -15.66 -35.11
N ALA A 114 7.81 -14.73 -34.27
CA ALA A 114 6.43 -14.71 -33.79
C ALA A 114 5.44 -14.22 -34.87
N ILE A 115 5.83 -13.30 -35.76
CA ILE A 115 5.03 -12.88 -36.92
C ILE A 115 4.85 -14.05 -37.89
N GLU A 116 5.93 -14.75 -38.23
CA GLU A 116 5.91 -15.93 -39.10
C GLU A 116 5.04 -17.03 -38.50
N LYS A 117 5.34 -17.43 -37.26
CA LYS A 117 4.66 -18.56 -36.62
C LYS A 117 3.21 -18.26 -36.24
N ALA A 118 2.83 -17.00 -35.99
CA ALA A 118 1.42 -16.62 -35.86
C ALA A 118 0.64 -16.81 -37.18
N ARG A 119 1.28 -16.58 -38.33
CA ARG A 119 0.69 -16.87 -39.66
C ARG A 119 0.61 -18.39 -39.91
N GLU A 120 1.63 -19.16 -39.54
CA GLU A 120 1.60 -20.63 -39.62
C GLU A 120 0.47 -21.22 -38.76
N LEU A 121 0.36 -20.81 -37.49
CA LEU A 121 -0.69 -21.27 -36.57
C LEU A 121 -2.09 -20.91 -37.10
N ASN A 122 -2.25 -19.72 -37.67
CA ASN A 122 -3.50 -19.28 -38.29
C ASN A 122 -3.92 -20.11 -39.52
N CYS A 123 -2.96 -20.70 -40.23
CA CYS A 123 -3.20 -21.58 -41.38
C CYS A 123 -3.08 -23.08 -41.05
N SER A 124 -2.86 -23.43 -39.77
CA SER A 124 -2.69 -24.81 -39.32
C SER A 124 -4.00 -25.59 -39.31
N SER A 125 -3.92 -26.92 -39.21
CA SER A 125 -5.08 -27.80 -38.97
C SER A 125 -5.49 -27.89 -37.49
N GLY A 126 -4.83 -27.12 -36.59
CA GLY A 126 -5.08 -27.17 -35.14
C GLY A 126 -6.13 -26.17 -34.66
N ILE A 127 -6.27 -26.06 -33.33
CA ILE A 127 -7.23 -25.15 -32.64
C ILE A 127 -6.99 -23.65 -32.91
N TRP A 128 -5.90 -23.31 -33.60
CA TRP A 128 -5.48 -21.95 -33.93
C TRP A 128 -5.83 -21.54 -35.37
N ASN A 129 -6.42 -22.43 -36.17
CA ASN A 129 -6.89 -22.13 -37.53
C ASN A 129 -7.85 -20.92 -37.53
N GLY A 130 -7.58 -19.92 -38.36
CA GLY A 130 -8.36 -18.68 -38.43
C GLY A 130 -8.37 -17.82 -37.16
N SER A 131 -7.52 -18.12 -36.18
CA SER A 131 -7.54 -17.42 -34.88
C SER A 131 -6.87 -16.04 -34.89
N LEU A 132 -6.03 -15.72 -35.87
CA LEU A 132 -5.29 -14.45 -35.90
C LEU A 132 -6.22 -13.29 -36.27
N LEU A 133 -6.27 -12.28 -35.40
CA LEU A 133 -7.08 -11.09 -35.58
C LEU A 133 -6.26 -9.83 -35.86
N HIS A 134 -5.08 -9.69 -35.25
CA HIS A 134 -4.27 -8.47 -35.35
C HIS A 134 -2.77 -8.78 -35.18
N LEU A 135 -1.92 -8.09 -35.94
CA LEU A 135 -0.47 -8.02 -35.71
C LEU A 135 -0.06 -6.55 -35.78
N CYS A 136 0.60 -6.05 -34.74
CA CYS A 136 1.01 -4.65 -34.68
C CYS A 136 2.30 -4.45 -33.88
N TYR A 137 3.25 -3.69 -34.43
CA TYR A 137 4.45 -3.30 -33.71
C TYR A 137 4.11 -2.34 -32.57
N SER A 138 4.57 -2.63 -31.36
CA SER A 138 4.44 -1.71 -30.23
C SER A 138 5.27 -0.43 -30.45
N ALA A 139 5.02 0.58 -29.60
CA ALA A 139 5.75 1.85 -29.66
C ALA A 139 7.27 1.72 -29.55
N ARG A 140 7.82 0.60 -29.06
CA ARG A 140 9.27 0.33 -28.97
C ARG A 140 9.81 -0.69 -29.98
N LYS A 141 9.03 -1.02 -31.04
CA LYS A 141 9.28 -2.16 -31.96
C LYS A 141 9.39 -3.51 -31.24
N LYS A 142 8.52 -3.73 -30.25
CA LYS A 142 8.12 -5.08 -29.80
C LYS A 142 6.86 -5.48 -30.58
N LEU A 143 6.21 -6.61 -30.31
CA LEU A 143 5.04 -7.06 -31.08
C LEU A 143 3.82 -7.36 -30.21
N HIS A 144 2.66 -6.84 -30.61
CA HIS A 144 1.36 -7.28 -30.10
C HIS A 144 0.67 -8.21 -31.11
N ILE A 145 0.12 -9.34 -30.64
CA ILE A 145 -0.60 -10.33 -31.46
C ILE A 145 -2.02 -10.47 -30.91
N GLY A 146 -3.02 -9.95 -31.62
CA GLY A 146 -4.44 -10.11 -31.26
C GLY A 146 -5.01 -11.42 -31.81
N ILE A 147 -5.64 -12.24 -30.98
CA ILE A 147 -6.17 -13.56 -31.35
C ILE A 147 -7.60 -13.79 -30.83
N ARG A 148 -8.38 -14.55 -31.61
CA ARG A 148 -9.68 -15.10 -31.27
C ARG A 148 -9.49 -16.25 -30.29
N MET A 149 -10.15 -16.20 -29.13
CA MET A 149 -10.03 -17.26 -28.13
C MET A 149 -10.73 -18.55 -28.61
N PRO A 150 -10.15 -19.74 -28.40
CA PRO A 150 -10.87 -21.00 -28.61
C PRO A 150 -12.10 -21.11 -27.71
N ILE A 151 -13.10 -21.89 -28.12
CA ILE A 151 -14.36 -22.02 -27.37
C ILE A 151 -14.09 -22.66 -26.00
N GLY A 152 -14.55 -22.01 -24.93
CA GLY A 152 -14.42 -22.48 -23.54
C GLY A 152 -13.06 -22.21 -22.87
N MET A 153 -12.03 -21.73 -23.58
CA MET A 153 -10.74 -21.36 -22.97
C MET A 153 -10.78 -19.93 -22.39
N THR A 154 -10.23 -19.76 -21.19
CA THR A 154 -10.09 -18.45 -20.53
C THR A 154 -8.99 -17.60 -21.17
N ILE A 155 -8.88 -16.32 -20.77
CA ILE A 155 -7.84 -15.40 -21.27
C ILE A 155 -6.43 -15.96 -20.97
N GLU A 156 -6.19 -16.38 -19.72
CA GLU A 156 -4.93 -16.94 -19.24
C GLU A 156 -4.56 -18.23 -19.99
N GLU A 157 -5.49 -19.19 -20.06
CA GLU A 157 -5.28 -20.46 -20.79
C GLU A 157 -5.00 -20.23 -22.28
N THR A 158 -5.70 -19.29 -22.91
CA THR A 158 -5.51 -18.95 -24.32
C THR A 158 -4.13 -18.33 -24.55
N GLN A 159 -3.76 -17.32 -23.76
CA GLN A 159 -2.45 -16.65 -23.93
C GLN A 159 -1.31 -17.63 -23.69
N LYS A 160 -1.37 -18.43 -22.63
CA LYS A 160 -0.34 -19.40 -22.26
C LYS A 160 -0.14 -20.47 -23.34
N ALA A 161 -1.23 -21.07 -23.82
CA ALA A 161 -1.17 -22.08 -24.88
C ALA A 161 -0.72 -21.49 -26.23
N TYR A 162 -1.04 -20.21 -26.52
CA TYR A 162 -0.55 -19.55 -27.74
C TYR A 162 0.93 -19.15 -27.62
N CYS A 163 1.40 -18.67 -26.47
CA CYS A 163 2.82 -18.43 -26.20
C CYS A 163 3.65 -19.72 -26.35
N GLU A 164 3.16 -20.85 -25.80
CA GLU A 164 3.78 -22.17 -25.99
C GLU A 164 3.78 -22.59 -27.48
N ALA A 165 2.66 -22.41 -28.18
CA ALA A 165 2.57 -22.69 -29.61
C ALA A 165 3.50 -21.81 -30.47
N LEU A 166 3.70 -20.54 -30.11
CA LEU A 166 4.70 -19.66 -30.73
C LEU A 166 6.14 -20.03 -30.31
N GLY A 167 6.34 -20.56 -29.10
CA GLY A 167 7.67 -20.71 -28.50
C GLY A 167 8.27 -19.36 -28.11
N VAL A 168 7.46 -18.50 -27.48
CA VAL A 168 7.86 -17.22 -26.87
C VAL A 168 7.53 -17.26 -25.37
N PRO A 169 8.21 -16.45 -24.53
CA PRO A 169 7.84 -16.31 -23.12
C PRO A 169 6.37 -15.88 -22.94
N TYR A 170 5.75 -16.34 -21.85
CA TYR A 170 4.39 -15.96 -21.47
C TYR A 170 4.41 -14.80 -20.46
N ASP A 171 3.69 -13.70 -20.77
CA ASP A 171 3.51 -12.55 -19.88
C ASP A 171 2.16 -12.63 -19.13
N GLU A 172 2.23 -12.78 -17.81
CA GLU A 172 1.07 -12.77 -16.91
C GLU A 172 0.41 -11.37 -16.81
N SER A 173 1.10 -10.29 -17.19
CA SER A 173 0.59 -8.92 -17.04
C SER A 173 -0.55 -8.57 -18.02
N CYS A 174 -0.90 -9.48 -18.94
CA CYS A 174 -1.90 -9.29 -19.99
C CYS A 174 -3.27 -9.97 -19.76
N ILE A 175 -3.55 -10.57 -18.60
CA ILE A 175 -4.83 -11.31 -18.36
C ILE A 175 -5.99 -10.46 -17.80
N THR A 176 -5.71 -9.29 -17.24
CA THR A 176 -6.72 -8.50 -16.49
C THR A 176 -7.70 -7.78 -17.42
N PRO A 177 -9.02 -7.71 -17.12
CA PRO A 177 -10.00 -6.97 -17.91
C PRO A 177 -9.60 -5.53 -18.24
N GLU A 178 -8.95 -4.84 -17.30
CA GLU A 178 -8.43 -3.48 -17.47
C GLU A 178 -7.08 -3.37 -18.21
N ARG A 179 -6.49 -4.46 -18.76
CA ARG A 179 -5.24 -4.36 -19.54
C ARG A 179 -5.42 -3.32 -20.64
N MET A 180 -4.49 -2.38 -20.72
CA MET A 180 -4.46 -1.35 -21.75
C MET A 180 -3.27 -1.56 -22.67
N ILE A 181 -3.48 -1.39 -23.97
CA ILE A 181 -2.46 -1.47 -25.01
C ILE A 181 -2.37 -0.10 -25.66
N PHE A 182 -1.17 0.46 -25.70
CA PHE A 182 -0.92 1.76 -26.33
C PHE A 182 -1.09 1.65 -27.85
N LEU A 183 -1.78 2.63 -28.44
CA LEU A 183 -1.88 2.76 -29.89
C LEU A 183 -0.54 3.19 -30.49
N THR A 184 -0.34 2.80 -31.73
CA THR A 184 0.74 3.26 -32.59
C THR A 184 0.18 3.89 -33.87
N ASP A 185 1.07 4.34 -34.74
CA ASP A 185 0.76 4.78 -36.09
C ASP A 185 0.26 3.65 -36.99
N LYS A 186 -0.28 4.01 -38.16
CA LYS A 186 -0.81 3.07 -39.16
C LYS A 186 0.26 2.17 -39.78
N ASP A 187 1.49 2.66 -39.99
CA ASP A 187 2.56 1.91 -40.63
C ASP A 187 3.10 0.78 -39.73
N SER A 188 2.82 0.87 -38.42
CA SER A 188 3.07 -0.19 -37.44
C SER A 188 2.04 -1.34 -37.47
N GLU A 189 0.95 -1.26 -38.23
CA GLU A 189 -0.07 -2.31 -38.33
C GLU A 189 0.26 -3.32 -39.45
N ILE A 190 0.71 -4.52 -39.06
CA ILE A 190 1.21 -5.57 -39.96
C ILE A 190 0.07 -6.40 -40.55
N TYR A 191 -1.00 -6.62 -39.79
CA TYR A 191 -2.18 -7.38 -40.20
C TYR A 191 -3.41 -7.00 -39.36
N ARG A 192 -4.59 -6.97 -40.00
CA ARG A 192 -5.88 -6.88 -39.30
C ARG A 192 -6.93 -7.74 -40.02
N SER A 193 -7.59 -8.61 -39.26
CA SER A 193 -8.76 -9.39 -39.71
C SER A 193 -10.03 -8.54 -39.65
N LYS A 194 -10.99 -8.81 -40.55
CA LYS A 194 -12.35 -8.24 -40.50
C LYS A 194 -13.12 -8.63 -39.22
N MET A 195 -12.65 -9.65 -38.49
CA MET A 195 -13.24 -10.12 -37.22
C MET A 195 -12.54 -9.58 -35.96
N TRP A 196 -11.57 -8.66 -36.09
CA TRP A 196 -10.93 -8.02 -34.94
C TRP A 196 -11.83 -6.96 -34.31
N CYS A 197 -12.03 -7.02 -32.98
CA CYS A 197 -13.01 -6.19 -32.25
C CYS A 197 -14.46 -6.31 -32.78
N ALA A 198 -14.76 -7.33 -33.58
CA ALA A 198 -16.11 -7.63 -34.05
C ALA A 198 -16.94 -8.28 -32.95
N VAL A 199 -18.19 -7.81 -32.80
CA VAL A 199 -19.22 -8.52 -32.04
C VAL A 199 -19.60 -9.78 -32.81
N LEU A 200 -19.48 -10.93 -32.15
CA LEU A 200 -19.81 -12.23 -32.75
C LEU A 200 -21.33 -12.41 -32.90
N PRO A 201 -21.81 -13.30 -33.79
CA PRO A 201 -23.23 -13.64 -33.87
C PRO A 201 -23.75 -14.18 -32.52
N GLU A 202 -24.99 -13.83 -32.17
CA GLU A 202 -25.59 -14.19 -30.87
C GLU A 202 -25.55 -15.70 -30.59
N SER A 203 -25.74 -16.55 -31.61
CA SER A 203 -25.61 -18.01 -31.48
C SER A 203 -24.19 -18.47 -31.12
N GLU A 204 -23.15 -17.80 -31.62
CA GLU A 204 -21.75 -18.09 -31.27
C GLU A 204 -21.42 -17.55 -29.87
N ILE A 205 -21.94 -16.37 -29.52
CA ILE A 205 -21.85 -15.81 -28.16
C ILE A 205 -22.46 -16.79 -27.16
N GLN A 206 -23.68 -17.27 -27.40
CA GLN A 206 -24.36 -18.24 -26.53
C GLN A 206 -23.58 -19.56 -26.42
N ALA A 207 -23.08 -20.12 -27.52
CA ALA A 207 -22.25 -21.33 -27.49
C ALA A 207 -20.97 -21.14 -26.66
N ARG A 208 -20.29 -19.98 -26.78
CA ARG A 208 -19.09 -19.65 -26.01
C ARG A 208 -19.37 -19.42 -24.53
N ARG A 209 -20.47 -18.74 -24.20
CA ARG A 209 -20.93 -18.55 -22.82
C ARG A 209 -21.31 -19.87 -22.18
N GLN A 210 -22.01 -20.76 -22.90
CA GLN A 210 -22.36 -22.09 -22.41
C GLN A 210 -21.11 -22.94 -22.15
N ALA A 211 -20.09 -22.85 -23.01
CA ALA A 211 -18.81 -23.53 -22.78
C ALA A 211 -18.08 -23.02 -21.52
N PHE A 212 -18.24 -21.76 -21.12
CA PHE A 212 -17.76 -21.27 -19.83
C PHE A 212 -18.64 -21.72 -18.65
N LEU A 213 -19.97 -21.65 -18.78
CA LEU A 213 -20.91 -22.08 -17.74
C LEU A 213 -20.77 -23.59 -17.43
N ASN A 214 -20.57 -24.43 -18.45
CA ASN A 214 -20.28 -25.86 -18.31
C ASN A 214 -18.98 -26.13 -17.54
N ARG A 215 -18.05 -25.16 -17.47
CA ARG A 215 -16.82 -25.21 -16.67
C ARG A 215 -16.94 -24.56 -15.29
N GLY A 216 -18.13 -24.07 -14.90
CA GLY A 216 -18.35 -23.35 -13.65
C GLY A 216 -17.79 -21.92 -13.64
N LEU A 217 -17.60 -21.32 -14.82
CA LEU A 217 -17.11 -19.95 -14.98
C LEU A 217 -18.28 -18.99 -15.28
N THR A 218 -18.04 -17.67 -15.13
CA THR A 218 -18.97 -16.64 -15.60
C THR A 218 -19.07 -16.60 -17.13
N VAL A 219 -20.06 -15.88 -17.67
CA VAL A 219 -20.26 -15.68 -19.11
C VAL A 219 -19.09 -15.00 -19.84
N ASP A 220 -18.20 -14.33 -19.10
CA ASP A 220 -16.95 -13.72 -19.55
C ASP A 220 -15.68 -14.46 -19.06
N GLY A 221 -15.82 -15.74 -18.68
CA GLY A 221 -14.70 -16.66 -18.43
C GLY A 221 -13.97 -16.46 -17.09
N LYS A 222 -14.54 -15.74 -16.13
CA LYS A 222 -13.97 -15.53 -14.80
C LYS A 222 -14.38 -16.65 -13.84
N ILE A 223 -13.54 -16.91 -12.83
CA ILE A 223 -13.86 -17.86 -11.76
C ILE A 223 -14.96 -17.26 -10.87
N VAL A 224 -16.04 -18.02 -10.65
CA VAL A 224 -17.16 -17.59 -9.80
C VAL A 224 -16.74 -17.63 -8.32
N ASN A 225 -16.73 -16.48 -7.66
CA ASN A 225 -16.65 -16.41 -6.20
C ASN A 225 -18.03 -16.72 -5.61
N SER A 226 -18.12 -17.73 -4.74
CA SER A 226 -19.37 -18.30 -4.21
C SER A 226 -20.16 -17.43 -3.22
N LEU A 227 -19.93 -16.11 -3.21
CA LEU A 227 -20.66 -15.12 -2.40
C LEU A 227 -21.74 -14.36 -3.20
N GLN A 228 -21.94 -14.67 -4.49
CA GLN A 228 -22.95 -14.03 -5.34
C GLN A 228 -23.71 -15.03 -6.23
N PHE A 229 -24.55 -15.87 -5.62
CA PHE A 229 -25.67 -16.49 -6.34
C PHE A 229 -26.91 -16.62 -5.44
N THR A 230 -27.98 -15.91 -5.80
CA THR A 230 -29.34 -16.24 -5.37
C THR A 230 -30.07 -16.85 -6.56
N VAL A 231 -30.23 -18.17 -6.51
CA VAL A 231 -31.23 -19.01 -7.19
C VAL A 231 -31.70 -18.58 -8.59
N ASN A 232 -31.25 -19.32 -9.61
CA ASN A 232 -32.17 -20.17 -10.39
C ASN A 232 -31.42 -21.35 -11.01
N SER A 233 -32.13 -22.42 -11.36
CA SER A 233 -31.55 -23.75 -11.61
C SER A 233 -32.00 -24.39 -12.93
N ASN A 234 -31.47 -25.60 -13.21
CA ASN A 234 -31.60 -26.45 -14.42
C ASN A 234 -30.55 -26.12 -15.50
N SER A 235 -29.88 -27.08 -16.14
CA SER A 235 -29.98 -28.57 -16.08
C SER A 235 -28.63 -29.26 -16.37
N ASN A 236 -28.60 -30.60 -16.34
CA ASN A 236 -27.47 -31.51 -16.63
C ASN A 236 -26.75 -31.15 -17.97
N ASP A 237 -25.48 -31.55 -18.26
CA ASP A 237 -24.90 -32.90 -18.07
C ASP A 237 -23.33 -32.98 -18.08
N ASN A 238 -22.82 -33.96 -17.32
CA ASN A 238 -21.69 -34.88 -17.55
C ASN A 238 -20.36 -34.57 -18.31
N VAL A 239 -19.27 -35.16 -17.75
CA VAL A 239 -18.08 -35.81 -18.40
C VAL A 239 -16.78 -35.01 -18.73
N GLN A 240 -15.83 -35.09 -17.77
CA GLN A 240 -14.42 -35.58 -17.86
C GLN A 240 -13.24 -34.87 -18.62
N ASN A 241 -12.08 -34.90 -17.91
CA ASN A 241 -10.70 -35.24 -18.33
C ASN A 241 -9.71 -34.25 -19.02
N ASN A 242 -8.62 -33.95 -18.28
CA ASN A 242 -7.18 -34.00 -18.70
C ASN A 242 -6.65 -33.04 -19.81
N ARG A 243 -5.34 -32.72 -19.94
CA ARG A 243 -4.12 -33.04 -19.13
C ARG A 243 -3.04 -31.96 -19.31
N LEU A 244 -2.40 -31.60 -18.19
CA LEU A 244 -1.05 -31.02 -17.96
C LEU A 244 0.02 -31.01 -19.09
N SER A 245 0.65 -29.84 -19.29
CA SER A 245 2.11 -29.62 -19.55
C SER A 245 2.44 -28.10 -19.39
N GLY A 246 3.67 -27.63 -19.08
CA GLY A 246 4.80 -28.34 -18.48
C GLY A 246 6.19 -27.65 -18.42
N ASN A 247 6.36 -26.53 -17.66
CA ASN A 247 7.66 -25.95 -17.19
C ASN A 247 8.64 -25.36 -18.25
N ARG A 248 9.76 -24.66 -17.93
CA ARG A 248 10.19 -23.64 -16.90
C ARG A 248 11.73 -23.40 -17.06
N GLY A 249 12.30 -22.22 -16.79
CA GLY A 249 13.78 -22.07 -16.69
C GLY A 249 14.35 -20.64 -16.65
N ASP A 250 15.36 -20.42 -15.79
CA ASP A 250 15.83 -19.14 -15.23
C ASP A 250 17.40 -19.12 -15.16
N TYR A 251 18.21 -18.04 -15.06
CA TYR A 251 18.03 -16.59 -14.80
C TYR A 251 18.74 -15.72 -15.90
N ALA A 252 19.64 -14.71 -15.77
CA ALA A 252 20.48 -14.11 -14.70
C ALA A 252 20.96 -12.64 -15.05
N ALA A 253 21.94 -12.09 -14.30
CA ALA A 253 22.61 -10.76 -14.47
C ALA A 253 24.17 -10.91 -14.30
N PRO A 254 25.10 -9.90 -14.26
CA PRO A 254 25.03 -8.57 -13.59
C PRO A 254 25.87 -7.35 -14.16
N ALA A 255 25.80 -6.18 -13.46
CA ALA A 255 26.80 -5.08 -13.30
C ALA A 255 27.36 -4.26 -14.52
N GLY A 256 27.81 -2.99 -14.41
CA GLY A 256 27.77 -1.99 -13.31
C GLY A 256 28.64 -0.72 -13.57
N THR A 257 28.41 0.39 -12.81
CA THR A 257 29.23 1.67 -12.69
C THR A 257 29.41 2.56 -13.97
N ALA A 258 29.25 3.90 -14.01
CA ALA A 258 29.73 5.10 -13.25
C ALA A 258 31.08 5.69 -13.82
N VAL A 259 31.41 7.01 -13.89
CA VAL A 259 30.77 8.28 -13.42
C VAL A 259 31.42 9.58 -14.04
N GLN A 260 30.68 10.72 -14.15
CA GLN A 260 31.15 12.16 -14.30
C GLN A 260 31.96 12.61 -15.57
N PRO A 261 32.22 13.92 -15.86
CA PRO A 261 31.42 15.17 -15.65
C PRO A 261 31.43 16.27 -16.78
N ALA A 262 30.32 17.03 -16.88
CA ALA A 262 30.15 18.51 -17.02
C ALA A 262 30.75 19.41 -18.16
N GLN A 263 30.04 20.55 -18.38
CA GLN A 263 30.35 21.80 -19.13
C GLN A 263 30.34 21.78 -20.69
N SER A 264 30.00 22.86 -21.43
CA SER A 264 29.19 24.09 -21.17
C SER A 264 29.03 24.93 -22.47
N GLY A 265 27.92 25.66 -22.72
CA GLY A 265 27.87 26.63 -23.83
C GLY A 265 26.53 27.34 -24.16
N ASN A 266 26.45 28.62 -23.79
CA ASN A 266 25.63 29.77 -24.27
C ASN A 266 25.01 29.70 -25.71
N SER A 267 23.72 30.08 -25.92
CA SER A 267 23.18 31.41 -26.35
C SER A 267 23.42 31.77 -27.84
N ASN A 268 22.55 32.39 -28.67
CA ASN A 268 21.35 33.26 -28.54
C ASN A 268 20.40 33.02 -29.76
N HIS A 269 19.06 33.13 -29.71
CA HIS A 269 18.17 34.32 -29.67
C HIS A 269 17.94 35.06 -31.02
N ALA A 270 16.70 34.95 -31.55
CA ALA A 270 15.97 35.80 -32.53
C ALA A 270 14.67 35.01 -32.91
N ASP A 271 13.42 35.47 -32.69
CA ASP A 271 12.69 36.66 -33.21
C ASP A 271 12.23 36.45 -34.68
N ASP A 272 10.99 36.73 -35.11
CA ASP A 272 9.67 36.94 -34.47
C ASP A 272 8.60 36.78 -35.60
N SER A 273 7.31 36.43 -35.46
CA SER A 273 6.23 37.20 -34.80
C SER A 273 4.84 36.63 -35.19
N HIS A 274 3.77 37.02 -34.47
CA HIS A 274 2.35 37.04 -34.89
C HIS A 274 1.65 35.70 -35.28
N LEU A 275 0.44 35.33 -34.84
CA LEU A 275 -0.71 36.03 -34.23
C LEU A 275 -1.63 35.01 -33.51
N GLY A 276 -2.41 35.44 -32.49
CA GLY A 276 -3.59 34.68 -32.04
C GLY A 276 -3.82 34.56 -30.53
N ASN A 277 -4.28 35.64 -29.87
CA ASN A 277 -4.67 35.63 -28.45
C ASN A 277 -6.20 35.65 -28.29
N PRO A 278 -6.78 34.80 -27.41
CA PRO A 278 -8.10 35.06 -26.84
C PRO A 278 -8.18 34.90 -25.30
N GLY A 279 -8.51 35.99 -24.61
CA GLY A 279 -9.35 35.98 -23.40
C GLY A 279 -8.77 35.39 -22.12
N GLY A 280 -7.98 36.19 -21.40
CA GLY A 280 -7.56 35.85 -20.02
C GLY A 280 -8.71 35.89 -19.02
N ASN A 281 -8.64 35.06 -17.97
CA ASN A 281 -9.55 35.08 -16.82
C ASN A 281 -8.80 35.54 -15.57
N HIS A 282 -8.62 36.86 -15.41
CA HIS A 282 -8.00 37.45 -14.22
C HIS A 282 -8.95 37.41 -13.02
N GLY A 283 -9.16 36.21 -12.46
CA GLY A 283 -9.68 36.08 -11.11
C GLY A 283 -8.58 36.45 -10.10
N THR A 284 -8.77 37.54 -9.37
CA THR A 284 -7.88 37.97 -8.27
C THR A 284 -8.04 37.04 -7.07
N GLY A 285 -7.50 35.83 -7.16
CA GLY A 285 -7.19 35.02 -6.00
C GLY A 285 -5.91 35.56 -5.36
N GLU A 286 -5.97 35.92 -4.08
CA GLU A 286 -4.79 36.41 -3.37
C GLU A 286 -3.73 35.30 -3.30
N LEU A 287 -2.61 35.52 -4.01
CA LEU A 287 -1.36 34.79 -3.78
C LEU A 287 -0.88 35.18 -2.38
N GLY A 288 -1.31 34.41 -1.38
CA GLY A 288 -0.95 34.56 0.02
C GLY A 288 0.55 34.43 0.27
N GLU A 289 0.99 34.71 1.49
CA GLU A 289 2.40 34.92 1.83
C GLU A 289 3.33 33.75 1.43
N ALA A 290 4.60 34.08 1.19
CA ALA A 290 5.66 33.12 0.91
C ALA A 290 6.01 32.37 2.20
N SER A 291 6.27 31.05 2.10
CA SER A 291 6.74 30.29 3.26
C SER A 291 8.08 30.84 3.78
N GLU A 292 8.20 31.04 5.10
CA GLU A 292 9.42 31.51 5.77
C GLU A 292 10.65 30.65 5.39
N LYS A 293 10.48 29.32 5.35
CA LYS A 293 11.48 28.38 4.82
C LYS A 293 11.93 28.74 3.40
N ASN A 294 11.00 29.10 2.51
CA ASN A 294 11.31 29.38 1.11
C ASN A 294 11.99 30.74 0.94
N LEU A 295 11.65 31.74 1.76
CA LEU A 295 12.36 33.02 1.84
C LEU A 295 13.81 32.83 2.30
N ILE A 296 14.04 32.02 3.33
CA ILE A 296 15.39 31.66 3.83
C ILE A 296 16.16 30.86 2.77
N ALA A 297 15.52 29.85 2.16
CA ALA A 297 16.15 29.04 1.13
C ALA A 297 16.62 29.90 -0.06
N PHE A 298 15.84 30.91 -0.45
CA PHE A 298 16.22 31.85 -1.50
C PHE A 298 17.47 32.66 -1.12
N ASP A 299 17.58 33.18 0.10
CA ASP A 299 18.78 33.88 0.57
C ASP A 299 20.03 32.96 0.55
N LEU A 300 19.87 31.70 0.96
CA LEU A 300 20.95 30.71 0.89
C LEU A 300 21.31 30.34 -0.57
N PHE A 301 20.38 30.44 -1.52
CA PHE A 301 20.69 30.31 -2.95
C PHE A 301 21.27 31.58 -3.57
N VAL A 302 20.99 32.78 -3.05
CA VAL A 302 21.72 34.03 -3.37
C VAL A 302 23.20 33.86 -2.99
N GLN A 303 23.47 33.37 -1.77
CA GLN A 303 24.84 33.02 -1.34
C GLN A 303 25.45 31.93 -2.24
N SER A 304 24.74 30.82 -2.49
CA SER A 304 25.24 29.72 -3.32
C SER A 304 25.42 30.08 -4.81
N ALA A 305 24.80 31.17 -5.29
CA ALA A 305 25.01 31.73 -6.63
C ALA A 305 26.18 32.73 -6.69
N GLY A 306 26.85 33.01 -5.56
CA GLY A 306 27.94 34.00 -5.48
C GLY A 306 27.44 35.46 -5.49
N LEU A 307 26.17 35.70 -5.15
CA LEU A 307 25.54 37.02 -5.19
C LEU A 307 25.42 37.68 -3.80
N GLU A 308 26.12 37.14 -2.79
CA GLU A 308 26.11 37.67 -1.43
C GLU A 308 26.58 39.13 -1.37
N GLY A 309 25.81 39.99 -0.70
CA GLY A 309 26.08 41.43 -0.60
C GLY A 309 25.75 42.26 -1.84
N MET A 310 25.33 41.66 -2.96
CA MET A 310 24.90 42.40 -4.15
C MET A 310 23.40 42.74 -4.15
N ALA A 311 23.06 43.91 -4.66
CA ALA A 311 21.67 44.37 -4.78
C ALA A 311 20.97 43.66 -5.96
N ILE A 312 20.46 42.45 -5.72
CA ILE A 312 19.89 41.57 -6.74
C ILE A 312 18.72 42.19 -7.53
N ASP A 313 17.95 43.10 -6.95
CA ASP A 313 16.79 43.77 -7.60
C ASP A 313 17.18 45.03 -8.40
N THR A 314 18.44 45.16 -8.82
CA THR A 314 18.93 46.32 -9.58
C THR A 314 18.62 46.22 -11.07
N ILE A 315 18.10 47.31 -11.65
CA ILE A 315 17.87 47.45 -13.10
C ILE A 315 19.19 47.21 -13.85
N GLY A 316 19.18 46.27 -14.80
CA GLY A 316 20.35 45.86 -15.58
C GLY A 316 21.06 44.59 -15.10
N SER A 317 20.81 44.11 -13.87
CA SER A 317 21.40 42.85 -13.35
C SER A 317 20.37 41.85 -12.79
N ARG A 318 19.16 42.30 -12.47
CA ARG A 318 18.08 41.49 -11.85
C ARG A 318 17.66 40.23 -12.62
N HIS A 319 17.52 40.29 -13.95
CA HIS A 319 17.22 39.12 -14.79
C HIS A 319 18.28 38.02 -14.62
N SER A 320 19.55 38.38 -14.84
CA SER A 320 20.71 37.47 -14.66
C SER A 320 20.85 36.97 -13.23
N SER A 321 20.54 37.81 -12.23
CA SER A 321 20.60 37.45 -10.81
C SER A 321 19.56 36.38 -10.46
N LEU A 322 18.29 36.59 -10.85
CA LEU A 322 17.22 35.62 -10.63
C LEU A 322 17.48 34.31 -11.39
N LEU A 323 17.95 34.40 -12.64
CA LEU A 323 18.35 33.24 -13.43
C LEU A 323 19.49 32.44 -12.77
N ALA A 324 20.48 33.10 -12.17
CA ALA A 324 21.55 32.46 -11.42
C ALA A 324 21.06 31.78 -10.13
N ILE A 325 20.16 32.43 -9.38
CA ILE A 325 19.55 31.87 -8.15
C ILE A 325 18.71 30.62 -8.47
N MET A 326 17.91 30.66 -9.54
CA MET A 326 17.17 29.50 -10.02
C MET A 326 18.11 28.37 -10.49
N SER A 327 19.21 28.72 -11.16
CA SER A 327 20.22 27.76 -11.65
C SER A 327 21.05 27.12 -10.54
N ALA A 328 21.33 27.86 -9.45
CA ALA A 328 21.96 27.32 -8.24
C ALA A 328 21.06 26.31 -7.52
N GLY A 329 19.74 26.36 -7.76
CA GLY A 329 18.80 25.32 -7.39
C GLY A 329 17.56 25.78 -6.62
N ALA A 330 17.28 27.08 -6.53
CA ALA A 330 16.06 27.56 -5.85
C ALA A 330 14.77 26.93 -6.44
N SER A 331 14.71 26.73 -7.75
CA SER A 331 13.60 26.06 -8.45
C SER A 331 13.54 24.54 -8.27
N ARG A 332 14.40 23.97 -7.41
CA ARG A 332 14.33 22.57 -6.96
C ARG A 332 13.69 22.42 -5.58
N VAL A 333 13.67 23.46 -4.74
CA VAL A 333 13.25 23.37 -3.33
C VAL A 333 11.86 23.93 -3.06
N MET A 334 11.35 24.76 -3.96
CA MET A 334 10.01 25.37 -3.92
C MET A 334 9.32 25.21 -5.28
N SER A 335 8.00 25.42 -5.33
CA SER A 335 7.24 25.37 -6.58
C SER A 335 7.31 26.72 -7.33
N GLU A 336 6.79 26.74 -8.55
CA GLU A 336 6.72 27.97 -9.37
C GLU A 336 5.90 29.05 -8.63
N GLU A 337 4.75 28.69 -8.07
CA GLU A 337 3.87 29.59 -7.33
C GLU A 337 4.52 30.10 -6.03
N GLU A 338 5.31 29.27 -5.35
CA GLU A 338 6.08 29.70 -4.17
C GLU A 338 7.24 30.62 -4.55
N LEU A 339 7.96 30.34 -5.65
CA LEU A 339 9.02 31.24 -6.11
C LEU A 339 8.45 32.60 -6.55
N MET A 340 7.28 32.64 -7.20
CA MET A 340 6.60 33.90 -7.53
C MET A 340 6.35 34.77 -6.29
N LYS A 341 5.90 34.18 -5.18
CA LYS A 341 5.70 34.90 -3.90
C LYS A 341 7.03 35.34 -3.27
N VAL A 342 8.05 34.48 -3.30
CA VAL A 342 9.39 34.80 -2.78
C VAL A 342 10.01 35.95 -3.57
N VAL A 343 9.92 35.93 -4.91
CA VAL A 343 10.44 36.98 -5.80
C VAL A 343 9.66 38.29 -5.61
N ARG A 344 8.34 38.26 -5.43
CA ARG A 344 7.55 39.44 -5.00
C ARG A 344 8.09 40.08 -3.71
N THR A 345 8.63 39.27 -2.80
CA THR A 345 9.12 39.72 -1.48
C THR A 345 10.59 40.15 -1.52
N LYS A 346 11.43 39.47 -2.31
CA LYS A 346 12.89 39.64 -2.36
C LYS A 346 13.39 40.50 -3.52
N MET A 347 12.59 40.64 -4.59
CA MET A 347 12.88 41.42 -5.79
C MET A 347 11.61 42.18 -6.27
N PRO A 348 11.02 43.03 -5.41
CA PRO A 348 9.73 43.68 -5.67
C PRO A 348 9.73 44.64 -6.87
N SER A 349 10.88 45.16 -7.33
CA SER A 349 10.95 45.96 -8.56
C SER A 349 10.81 45.07 -9.79
N TYR A 350 11.54 43.95 -9.83
CA TYR A 350 11.53 43.06 -10.99
C TYR A 350 10.20 42.30 -11.10
N TYR A 351 9.58 41.92 -9.97
CA TYR A 351 8.29 41.24 -9.94
C TYR A 351 7.14 42.03 -10.60
N GLN A 352 7.28 43.34 -10.82
CA GLN A 352 6.28 44.17 -11.51
C GLN A 352 6.37 44.10 -13.04
N GLU A 353 7.37 43.41 -13.60
CA GLU A 353 7.64 43.34 -15.04
C GLU A 353 7.32 41.94 -15.58
N ASP A 354 6.60 41.89 -16.71
CA ASP A 354 6.18 40.62 -17.33
C ASP A 354 7.37 39.72 -17.71
N ASP A 355 8.55 40.29 -17.99
CA ASP A 355 9.81 39.56 -18.20
C ASP A 355 10.19 38.69 -16.99
N CYS A 356 9.93 39.16 -15.76
CA CYS A 356 10.20 38.39 -14.54
C CYS A 356 9.27 37.18 -14.43
N HIS A 357 7.97 37.37 -14.69
CA HIS A 357 6.99 36.27 -14.70
C HIS A 357 7.30 35.26 -15.82
N GLN A 358 7.61 35.74 -17.02
CA GLN A 358 7.96 34.90 -18.15
C GLN A 358 9.27 34.14 -17.90
N LEU A 359 10.31 34.79 -17.34
CA LEU A 359 11.57 34.15 -16.98
C LEU A 359 11.38 33.00 -15.99
N ILE A 360 10.56 33.20 -14.94
CA ILE A 360 10.25 32.15 -13.97
C ILE A 360 9.51 30.99 -14.66
N HIS A 361 8.41 31.28 -15.36
CA HIS A 361 7.60 30.27 -16.05
C HIS A 361 8.42 29.48 -17.07
N ASP A 362 9.23 30.16 -17.90
CA ASP A 362 10.11 29.50 -18.87
C ASP A 362 11.19 28.64 -18.19
N PHE A 363 11.73 29.08 -17.05
CA PHE A 363 12.71 28.28 -16.30
C PHE A 363 12.07 27.03 -15.72
N TYR A 364 10.85 27.11 -15.17
CA TYR A 364 10.14 25.92 -14.69
C TYR A 364 9.74 25.00 -15.85
N ALA A 365 9.18 25.54 -16.94
CA ALA A 365 8.83 24.76 -18.13
C ALA A 365 10.03 24.01 -18.74
N LYS A 366 11.25 24.56 -18.64
CA LYS A 366 12.50 23.96 -19.15
C LYS A 366 13.19 23.04 -18.13
N TYR A 367 13.12 23.32 -16.83
CA TYR A 367 13.98 22.68 -15.81
C TYR A 367 13.26 22.03 -14.61
N ALA A 368 11.96 22.25 -14.38
CA ALA A 368 11.19 21.73 -13.22
C ALA A 368 10.85 20.23 -13.31
N ASP A 369 11.89 19.41 -13.36
CA ASP A 369 11.81 17.95 -13.36
C ASP A 369 11.99 17.42 -11.94
N SER A 370 10.93 17.44 -11.13
CA SER A 370 10.93 16.97 -9.72
C SER A 370 11.26 15.48 -9.55
N CYS A 371 11.34 14.72 -10.66
CA CYS A 371 11.80 13.34 -10.71
C CYS A 371 13.31 13.19 -10.99
N LYS A 372 14.09 14.27 -11.01
CA LYS A 372 15.58 14.23 -10.94
C LYS A 372 16.03 14.37 -9.48
N PRO A 373 16.99 13.55 -8.99
CA PRO A 373 17.53 13.73 -7.64
C PRO A 373 18.22 15.10 -7.51
N MET A 374 18.04 15.74 -6.36
CA MET A 374 18.71 17.00 -6.03
C MET A 374 20.23 16.80 -5.94
N SER A 375 21.01 17.83 -6.27
CA SER A 375 22.46 17.81 -6.04
C SER A 375 22.76 17.84 -4.54
N ARG A 376 23.94 17.35 -4.14
CA ARG A 376 24.39 17.33 -2.74
C ARG A 376 24.31 18.71 -2.08
N ASP A 377 24.59 19.76 -2.85
CA ASP A 377 24.65 21.13 -2.38
C ASP A 377 23.24 21.76 -2.29
N VAL A 378 22.32 21.44 -3.22
CA VAL A 378 20.88 21.77 -3.12
C VAL A 378 20.24 21.10 -1.89
N ILE A 379 20.58 19.83 -1.62
CA ILE A 379 20.13 19.11 -0.41
C ILE A 379 20.64 19.82 0.85
N ARG A 380 21.91 20.23 0.88
CA ARG A 380 22.50 20.97 2.01
C ARG A 380 21.80 22.31 2.25
N VAL A 381 21.53 23.07 1.19
CA VAL A 381 20.82 24.36 1.28
C VAL A 381 19.39 24.17 1.78
N ASN A 382 18.63 23.21 1.24
CA ASN A 382 17.27 22.92 1.72
C ASN A 382 17.24 22.54 3.20
N ALA A 383 18.13 21.64 3.64
CA ALA A 383 18.22 21.22 5.03
C ALA A 383 18.67 22.35 5.98
N LEU A 384 19.52 23.27 5.51
CA LEU A 384 19.91 24.46 6.27
C LEU A 384 18.74 25.45 6.40
N ALA A 385 17.97 25.66 5.34
CA ALA A 385 16.76 26.49 5.36
C ALA A 385 15.70 25.93 6.32
N GLU A 386 15.48 24.61 6.31
CA GLU A 386 14.59 23.92 7.25
C GLU A 386 15.06 24.08 8.70
N LYS A 387 16.37 23.97 8.96
CA LYS A 387 16.97 24.16 10.28
C LYS A 387 16.94 25.61 10.77
N GLN A 388 16.96 26.59 9.86
CA GLN A 388 16.85 28.02 10.21
C GLN A 388 15.39 28.45 10.44
N ALA A 389 14.47 28.05 9.56
CA ALA A 389 13.03 28.32 9.73
C ALA A 389 12.49 27.75 11.06
N SER A 390 12.85 26.51 11.39
CA SER A 390 12.45 25.87 12.65
C SER A 390 12.87 26.67 13.88
N LYS A 391 14.04 27.33 13.84
CA LYS A 391 14.51 28.19 14.94
C LYS A 391 13.72 29.49 15.05
N GLN A 392 13.31 30.10 13.93
CA GLN A 392 12.49 31.32 13.97
C GLN A 392 11.08 31.02 14.47
N VAL A 393 10.44 29.93 14.02
CA VAL A 393 9.14 29.48 14.52
C VAL A 393 9.19 29.22 16.04
N ASN A 394 10.23 28.57 16.57
CA ASN A 394 10.41 28.39 18.02
C ASN A 394 10.53 29.73 18.77
N SER A 395 11.26 30.72 18.23
CA SER A 395 11.39 32.05 18.85
C SER A 395 10.08 32.87 18.83
N LEU A 396 9.26 32.71 17.79
CA LEU A 396 7.95 33.36 17.70
C LEU A 396 6.93 32.71 18.64
N GLN A 397 6.93 31.38 18.77
CA GLN A 397 6.06 30.67 19.73
C GLN A 397 6.39 31.01 21.20
N LEU A 398 7.65 31.27 21.53
CA LEU A 398 8.07 31.77 22.84
C LEU A 398 7.55 33.17 23.18
N THR A 399 7.14 33.97 22.18
CA THR A 399 6.71 35.36 22.38
C THR A 399 5.19 35.52 22.47
N VAL A 400 4.41 34.56 21.94
CA VAL A 400 2.93 34.64 21.90
C VAL A 400 2.25 33.98 23.11
N ASN A 401 2.90 33.01 23.76
CA ASN A 401 2.32 32.25 24.88
C ASN A 401 2.75 32.76 26.27
N SER A 402 2.43 34.02 26.55
CA SER A 402 2.28 34.54 27.92
C SER A 402 1.30 35.71 27.89
N PRO A 403 0.18 35.60 28.64
CA PRO A 403 0.28 35.91 30.07
C PRO A 403 -0.45 34.96 31.02
N ASN A 404 0.03 34.95 32.27
CA ASN A 404 -0.71 34.65 33.52
C ASN A 404 -1.63 33.43 33.59
N ALA A 405 -1.13 32.34 34.19
CA ALA A 405 -1.65 31.89 35.49
C ALA A 405 -0.66 30.95 36.20
N ASN A 406 -0.33 31.27 37.47
CA ASN A 406 0.26 30.27 38.36
C ASN A 406 -0.83 29.29 38.80
N HIS A 407 -0.69 27.99 38.52
CA HIS A 407 -1.27 26.98 39.40
C HIS A 407 -0.39 25.73 39.50
N THR A 408 0.19 25.54 40.68
CA THR A 408 1.01 24.37 41.00
C THR A 408 0.10 23.18 41.28
N VAL A 409 0.25 22.09 40.54
CA VAL A 409 -0.28 20.76 40.89
C VAL A 409 0.80 19.73 40.56
N GLN A 410 1.05 18.79 41.47
CA GLN A 410 2.16 17.83 41.36
C GLN A 410 1.74 16.59 40.55
N SER A 411 2.58 16.19 39.58
CA SER A 411 2.52 14.87 38.92
C SER A 411 3.89 14.18 39.01
N SER A 412 4.21 13.67 40.20
CA SER A 412 5.49 13.02 40.49
C SER A 412 5.57 11.59 39.93
N MET A 413 5.80 11.45 38.61
CA MET A 413 6.20 10.16 38.01
C MET A 413 7.22 10.24 36.86
N PHE A 414 8.00 11.33 36.78
CA PHE A 414 9.25 11.36 36.01
C PHE A 414 10.30 12.25 36.72
N GLN A 415 11.35 11.62 37.25
CA GLN A 415 12.66 12.23 37.52
C GLN A 415 13.67 11.29 36.84
N VAL A 416 14.37 11.68 35.77
CA VAL A 416 15.29 12.81 35.62
C VAL A 416 16.48 12.68 36.58
N GLN A 417 17.50 11.93 36.12
CA GLN A 417 18.89 12.23 36.44
C GLN A 417 19.53 12.80 35.18
N SER A 418 19.86 14.08 35.21
CA SER A 418 20.49 14.79 34.08
C SER A 418 22.00 14.85 34.24
N ASN A 419 22.74 14.37 33.24
CA ASN A 419 24.10 14.80 32.89
C ASN A 419 24.29 14.61 31.37
N GLY A 420 25.15 15.42 30.74
CA GLY A 420 25.22 15.59 29.27
C GLY A 420 25.45 14.30 28.46
N VAL A 421 25.17 14.28 27.15
CA VAL A 421 25.53 15.29 26.12
C VAL A 421 24.33 15.62 25.17
N GLN A 422 24.48 16.65 24.31
CA GLN A 422 23.44 17.18 23.43
C GLN A 422 23.34 16.48 22.05
N SER A 423 22.43 15.51 21.90
CA SER A 423 22.00 14.99 20.59
C SER A 423 20.75 15.71 20.06
N THR A 424 20.69 16.03 18.76
CA THR A 424 19.64 16.92 18.22
C THR A 424 18.42 16.21 17.59
N GLU A 425 17.42 15.88 18.41
CA GLU A 425 16.00 15.78 17.99
C GLU A 425 15.12 16.62 18.95
N GLU A 426 14.52 17.71 18.47
CA GLU A 426 13.47 18.41 19.23
C GLU A 426 12.10 17.73 18.98
N GLY A 427 11.43 17.28 20.04
CA GLY A 427 9.96 17.16 20.05
C GLY A 427 9.34 15.85 20.54
N TYR A 428 10.07 14.73 20.58
CA TYR A 428 9.55 13.45 21.11
C TYR A 428 10.38 12.98 22.32
N PRO A 429 9.76 12.45 23.40
CA PRO A 429 10.51 11.94 24.55
C PRO A 429 11.41 10.75 24.17
N GLU A 430 12.40 10.48 25.02
CA GLU A 430 13.23 9.27 24.90
C GLU A 430 12.42 7.97 25.11
N PRO A 431 12.87 6.83 24.56
CA PRO A 431 12.25 5.54 24.84
C PRO A 431 12.35 5.18 26.33
N PRO A 432 11.36 4.45 26.89
CA PRO A 432 11.45 3.95 28.26
C PRO A 432 12.74 3.15 28.50
N ALA A 433 13.51 3.53 29.52
CA ALA A 433 14.74 2.83 29.91
C ALA A 433 14.45 1.38 30.33
N MET A 434 15.31 0.45 29.90
CA MET A 434 15.18 -0.98 30.21
C MET A 434 15.55 -1.24 31.69
N PRO A 435 14.83 -2.10 32.42
CA PRO A 435 15.14 -2.44 33.81
C PRO A 435 16.55 -3.00 33.99
N GLU A 436 17.21 -2.64 35.09
CA GLU A 436 18.54 -3.17 35.46
C GLU A 436 18.52 -4.67 35.74
N LYS A 437 17.40 -5.16 36.30
CA LYS A 437 17.16 -6.58 36.59
C LYS A 437 16.22 -7.16 35.56
N LEU A 438 16.60 -8.31 35.02
CA LEU A 438 15.90 -8.97 33.93
C LEU A 438 15.59 -10.42 34.31
N PRO A 439 14.49 -11.01 33.82
CA PRO A 439 14.23 -12.44 33.93
C PRO A 439 15.41 -13.24 33.34
N LYS A 440 15.81 -14.34 33.99
CA LYS A 440 17.11 -15.01 33.71
C LYS A 440 17.29 -15.42 32.24
N LEU A 441 16.21 -15.82 31.59
CA LEU A 441 16.19 -16.16 30.16
C LEU A 441 16.45 -14.93 29.27
N VAL A 442 15.88 -13.77 29.60
CA VAL A 442 16.08 -12.52 28.87
C VAL A 442 17.52 -12.04 29.05
N GLU A 443 18.01 -12.03 30.30
CA GLU A 443 19.39 -11.68 30.63
C GLU A 443 20.39 -12.55 29.84
N LEU A 444 20.21 -13.89 29.87
CA LEU A 444 21.02 -14.83 29.11
C LEU A 444 21.00 -14.51 27.61
N LEU A 445 19.81 -14.37 27.01
CA LEU A 445 19.65 -14.17 25.57
C LEU A 445 20.24 -12.84 25.05
N ILE A 446 20.35 -11.81 25.89
CA ILE A 446 20.98 -10.53 25.55
C ILE A 446 22.39 -10.35 26.09
N SER A 447 22.93 -11.32 26.86
CA SER A 447 24.26 -11.28 27.51
C SER A 447 25.47 -11.16 26.56
N ARG A 448 25.24 -11.25 25.26
CA ARG A 448 26.24 -11.12 24.18
C ARG A 448 25.90 -9.99 23.19
N THR A 449 24.92 -9.17 23.52
CA THR A 449 24.38 -8.07 22.70
C THR A 449 24.82 -6.72 23.29
N PRO A 450 25.43 -5.82 22.48
CA PRO A 450 25.76 -4.46 22.90
C PRO A 450 24.54 -3.67 23.39
N GLU A 451 24.74 -2.78 24.37
CA GLU A 451 23.66 -2.08 25.08
C GLU A 451 22.59 -1.46 24.16
N ILE A 452 23.03 -0.69 23.17
CA ILE A 452 22.16 -0.01 22.19
C ILE A 452 21.25 -0.98 21.39
N TYR A 453 21.63 -2.24 21.25
CA TYR A 453 20.84 -3.26 20.56
C TYR A 453 20.00 -4.12 21.51
N LYS A 454 20.25 -4.08 22.83
CA LYS A 454 19.53 -4.92 23.81
C LYS A 454 18.00 -4.72 23.76
N PRO A 455 17.43 -3.50 23.68
CA PRO A 455 15.98 -3.34 23.58
C PRO A 455 15.36 -4.01 22.34
N ALA A 456 16.02 -3.88 21.19
CA ALA A 456 15.56 -4.50 19.94
C ALA A 456 15.61 -6.03 20.03
N VAL A 457 16.69 -6.61 20.58
CA VAL A 457 16.83 -8.05 20.79
C VAL A 457 15.82 -8.57 21.83
N ALA A 458 15.65 -7.89 22.96
CA ALA A 458 14.73 -8.29 24.03
C ALA A 458 13.27 -8.38 23.57
N HIS A 459 12.86 -7.59 22.57
CA HIS A 459 11.56 -7.73 21.90
C HIS A 459 11.55 -8.78 20.78
N ALA A 460 12.69 -9.05 20.14
CA ALA A 460 12.81 -9.95 19.00
C ALA A 460 12.91 -11.45 19.38
N ILE A 461 13.33 -11.78 20.60
CA ILE A 461 13.41 -13.18 21.08
C ILE A 461 12.04 -13.86 21.28
N PHE A 462 10.96 -13.09 21.42
CA PHE A 462 9.65 -13.63 21.80
C PHE A 462 8.94 -14.46 20.73
N PRO A 463 8.83 -14.00 19.45
CA PRO A 463 8.26 -14.81 18.38
C PRO A 463 8.89 -16.22 18.24
N PRO A 464 10.23 -16.40 18.19
CA PRO A 464 10.81 -17.75 18.06
C PRO A 464 10.71 -18.57 19.35
N LEU A 465 10.79 -17.97 20.56
CA LEU A 465 10.54 -18.70 21.81
C LEU A 465 9.13 -19.29 21.80
N ALA A 466 8.13 -18.49 21.43
CA ALA A 466 6.74 -18.93 21.37
C ALA A 466 6.48 -20.01 20.30
N THR A 467 7.30 -20.10 19.24
CA THR A 467 7.17 -21.14 18.18
C THR A 467 7.36 -22.58 18.72
N HIS A 468 8.03 -22.74 19.86
CA HIS A 468 8.25 -24.03 20.53
C HIS A 468 6.99 -24.55 21.23
N LEU A 469 6.05 -23.66 21.56
CA LEU A 469 4.79 -24.02 22.19
C LEU A 469 3.88 -24.72 21.17
N TRP A 470 3.40 -25.92 21.51
CA TRP A 470 2.47 -26.68 20.69
C TRP A 470 1.28 -27.08 21.56
N GLN A 471 0.05 -26.91 21.05
CA GLN A 471 -1.19 -27.19 21.80
C GLN A 471 -1.19 -26.59 23.23
N THR A 472 -0.59 -25.42 23.40
CA THR A 472 -0.46 -24.72 24.68
C THR A 472 -1.20 -23.41 24.62
N SER A 473 -2.01 -23.13 25.63
CA SER A 473 -2.89 -21.97 25.67
C SER A 473 -3.02 -21.39 27.08
N PHE A 474 -3.48 -20.14 27.13
CA PHE A 474 -3.51 -19.29 28.33
C PHE A 474 -4.86 -18.55 28.38
N ARG A 475 -5.43 -18.34 29.57
CA ARG A 475 -6.70 -17.63 29.74
C ARG A 475 -6.45 -16.15 30.07
N TYR A 476 -6.75 -15.27 29.12
CA TYR A 476 -6.61 -13.83 29.28
C TYR A 476 -7.73 -13.23 30.16
N ILE A 477 -7.58 -11.96 30.53
CA ILE A 477 -8.43 -11.25 31.52
C ILE A 477 -9.88 -11.00 31.06
N ASP A 478 -10.17 -11.17 29.77
CA ASP A 478 -11.51 -11.18 29.17
C ASP A 478 -12.14 -12.58 29.11
N ASN A 479 -11.49 -13.58 29.72
CA ASN A 479 -11.82 -15.01 29.70
C ASN A 479 -11.67 -15.69 28.32
N VAL A 480 -11.09 -15.02 27.32
CA VAL A 480 -10.72 -15.65 26.04
C VAL A 480 -9.47 -16.50 26.24
N VAL A 481 -9.44 -17.66 25.57
CA VAL A 481 -8.27 -18.56 25.55
C VAL A 481 -7.40 -18.22 24.34
N HIS A 482 -6.15 -17.84 24.58
CA HIS A 482 -5.16 -17.49 23.58
C HIS A 482 -4.07 -18.55 23.48
N GLU A 483 -3.54 -18.76 22.28
CA GLU A 483 -2.23 -19.39 22.06
C GLU A 483 -1.18 -18.27 21.93
N ALA A 484 0.12 -18.60 22.06
CA ALA A 484 1.20 -17.60 22.07
C ALA A 484 1.56 -17.06 20.68
N THR A 485 0.61 -16.46 19.96
CA THR A 485 0.94 -15.76 18.71
C THR A 485 1.65 -14.44 19.01
N LEU A 486 2.93 -14.34 18.64
CA LEU A 486 3.77 -13.16 18.86
C LEU A 486 4.50 -12.76 17.57
N SER A 487 4.51 -11.46 17.28
CA SER A 487 5.07 -10.87 16.06
C SER A 487 5.83 -9.59 16.38
N THR A 488 7.08 -9.44 15.93
CA THR A 488 7.92 -8.28 16.23
C THR A 488 8.45 -7.60 14.97
N CYS A 489 8.22 -6.28 14.83
CA CYS A 489 8.73 -5.46 13.75
C CYS A 489 9.72 -4.39 14.26
N LEU A 490 10.97 -4.47 13.77
CA LEU A 490 12.06 -3.55 14.09
C LEU A 490 12.15 -2.42 13.06
N LEU A 491 11.88 -1.19 13.52
CA LEU A 491 11.96 0.04 12.73
C LEU A 491 13.17 0.87 13.19
N ALA A 492 14.24 0.90 12.41
CA ALA A 492 15.46 1.66 12.73
C ALA A 492 16.16 2.20 11.49
N GLY A 493 17.08 3.16 11.66
CA GLY A 493 17.84 3.81 10.59
C GLY A 493 18.61 2.85 9.67
N THR A 494 19.00 3.35 8.49
CA THR A 494 19.87 2.60 7.56
C THR A 494 21.25 2.40 8.21
N GLY A 495 21.76 1.16 8.22
CA GLY A 495 23.03 0.84 8.89
C GLY A 495 22.96 0.68 10.42
N ALA A 496 21.82 0.95 11.06
CA ALA A 496 21.65 0.93 12.53
C ALA A 496 21.66 -0.48 13.18
N GLY A 497 22.43 -1.45 12.66
CA GLY A 497 22.64 -2.75 13.32
C GLY A 497 21.40 -3.65 13.43
N LYS A 498 20.43 -3.57 12.52
CA LYS A 498 19.16 -4.33 12.60
C LYS A 498 19.31 -5.86 12.63
N SER A 499 20.40 -6.41 12.09
CA SER A 499 20.76 -7.85 12.17
C SER A 499 21.28 -8.30 13.56
N SER A 500 21.33 -7.39 14.54
CA SER A 500 21.60 -7.72 15.95
C SER A 500 20.73 -8.84 16.51
N VAL A 501 19.49 -8.96 16.01
CA VAL A 501 18.51 -9.96 16.43
C VAL A 501 18.83 -11.38 15.92
N ASP A 502 19.59 -11.52 14.83
CA ASP A 502 19.70 -12.78 14.09
C ASP A 502 20.47 -13.86 14.85
N LYS A 503 21.49 -13.49 15.64
CA LYS A 503 22.28 -14.43 16.44
C LYS A 503 21.42 -15.05 17.56
N PRO A 504 20.77 -14.29 18.46
CA PRO A 504 19.84 -14.85 19.46
C PRO A 504 18.72 -15.69 18.85
N ILE A 505 18.06 -15.20 17.80
CA ILE A 505 17.01 -15.96 17.07
C ILE A 505 17.56 -17.31 16.58
N ARG A 506 18.78 -17.33 16.02
CA ARG A 506 19.41 -18.56 15.52
C ARG A 506 19.67 -19.61 16.59
N TYR A 507 20.03 -19.20 17.81
CA TYR A 507 20.21 -20.12 18.93
C TYR A 507 18.89 -20.62 19.52
N ILE A 508 17.86 -19.77 19.56
CA ILE A 508 16.51 -20.17 19.99
C ILE A 508 15.91 -21.20 19.03
N MET A 509 16.05 -21.00 17.71
CA MET A 509 15.44 -21.86 16.68
C MET A 509 16.25 -23.12 16.32
N GLU A 510 17.33 -23.47 17.04
CA GLU A 510 18.29 -24.49 16.58
C GLU A 510 17.71 -25.92 16.54
N ASP A 511 16.90 -26.31 17.53
CA ASP A 511 16.28 -27.65 17.57
C ASP A 511 15.17 -27.80 16.52
N ILE A 512 14.37 -26.75 16.29
CA ILE A 512 13.41 -26.64 15.18
C ILE A 512 14.15 -26.78 13.85
N ARG A 513 15.20 -25.97 13.61
CA ARG A 513 16.00 -26.02 12.38
C ARG A 513 16.62 -27.39 12.11
N LYS A 514 17.04 -28.09 13.16
CA LYS A 514 17.54 -29.47 13.04
C LYS A 514 16.45 -30.45 12.59
N ARG A 515 15.26 -30.41 13.19
CA ARG A 515 14.08 -31.21 12.77
C ARG A 515 13.66 -30.87 11.34
N ASP A 516 13.58 -29.59 11.02
CA ASP A 516 13.14 -29.09 9.73
C ASP A 516 14.15 -29.45 8.61
N ALA A 517 15.46 -29.45 8.88
CA ALA A 517 16.47 -29.90 7.92
C ALA A 517 16.31 -31.39 7.54
N GLU A 518 16.01 -32.27 8.50
CA GLU A 518 15.70 -33.68 8.25
C GLU A 518 14.43 -33.82 7.40
N ASN A 519 13.41 -32.99 7.67
CA ASN A 519 12.12 -33.03 6.97
C ASN A 519 12.19 -32.43 5.56
N LEU A 520 12.96 -31.35 5.36
CA LEU A 520 13.29 -30.78 4.05
C LEU A 520 14.11 -31.77 3.21
N LYS A 521 15.00 -32.57 3.83
CA LYS A 521 15.70 -33.65 3.13
C LYS A 521 14.73 -34.73 2.66
N ARG A 522 13.81 -35.21 3.52
CA ARG A 522 12.75 -36.16 3.13
C ARG A 522 11.85 -35.60 2.01
N GLU A 523 11.55 -34.31 2.05
CA GLU A 523 10.78 -33.65 0.98
C GLU A 523 11.55 -33.58 -0.34
N LYS A 524 12.86 -33.26 -0.29
CA LYS A 524 13.74 -33.20 -1.47
C LYS A 524 13.89 -34.57 -2.13
N GLU A 525 14.21 -35.61 -1.36
CA GLU A 525 14.32 -36.99 -1.84
C GLU A 525 13.02 -37.44 -2.54
N TRP A 526 11.85 -37.08 -2.00
CA TRP A 526 10.55 -37.32 -2.65
C TRP A 526 10.34 -36.50 -3.92
N LYS A 527 10.65 -35.19 -3.92
CA LYS A 527 10.57 -34.32 -5.12
C LYS A 527 11.43 -34.87 -6.27
N GLU A 528 12.63 -35.36 -5.96
CA GLU A 528 13.54 -35.99 -6.93
C GLU A 528 13.00 -37.34 -7.44
N GLU A 529 12.50 -38.22 -6.55
CA GLU A 529 11.88 -39.49 -6.96
C GLU A 529 10.67 -39.27 -7.90
N VAL A 530 9.82 -38.30 -7.56
CA VAL A 530 8.62 -37.95 -8.33
C VAL A 530 8.94 -37.26 -9.65
N THR A 531 10.04 -36.50 -9.72
CA THR A 531 10.49 -35.84 -10.97
C THR A 531 11.14 -36.85 -11.93
N ARG A 532 11.95 -37.78 -11.39
CA ARG A 532 12.59 -38.87 -12.15
C ARG A 532 11.57 -39.88 -12.71
N LYS A 533 10.36 -39.96 -12.15
CA LYS A 533 9.26 -40.80 -12.64
C LYS A 533 8.42 -40.05 -13.69
N GLY A 534 8.48 -40.50 -14.94
CA GLY A 534 7.66 -40.00 -16.05
C GLY A 534 6.15 -40.11 -15.78
N ALA A 535 5.35 -39.29 -16.47
CA ALA A 535 3.95 -38.99 -16.11
C ALA A 535 2.95 -40.17 -16.14
N ASN A 536 3.32 -41.32 -16.72
CA ASN A 536 2.51 -42.55 -16.75
C ASN A 536 3.06 -43.66 -15.80
N LYS A 537 3.90 -43.32 -14.81
CA LYS A 537 4.37 -44.24 -13.77
C LYS A 537 3.87 -43.80 -12.39
N ASP A 538 3.61 -44.75 -11.50
CA ASP A 538 3.13 -44.46 -10.14
C ASP A 538 4.13 -43.63 -9.34
N LYS A 539 3.77 -42.36 -9.15
CA LYS A 539 4.45 -41.41 -8.29
C LYS A 539 4.08 -41.70 -6.85
N ARG A 540 5.09 -41.91 -6.01
CA ARG A 540 4.92 -42.15 -4.57
C ARG A 540 4.15 -40.98 -3.95
N LYS A 541 3.17 -41.27 -3.10
CA LYS A 541 2.48 -40.24 -2.31
C LYS A 541 3.49 -39.38 -1.55
N ARG A 542 3.16 -38.11 -1.33
CA ARG A 542 3.95 -37.20 -0.51
C ARG A 542 4.16 -37.82 0.88
N PRO A 543 5.38 -37.81 1.46
CA PRO A 543 5.61 -38.39 2.77
C PRO A 543 4.73 -37.72 3.83
N ASP A 544 4.09 -38.53 4.68
CA ASP A 544 3.36 -38.03 5.82
C ASP A 544 4.31 -37.45 6.89
N ASN A 545 3.75 -36.65 7.80
CA ASN A 545 4.48 -36.00 8.90
C ASN A 545 5.68 -35.16 8.45
N LEU A 546 5.59 -34.43 7.31
CA LEU A 546 6.56 -33.42 6.89
C LEU A 546 6.40 -32.10 7.66
N VAL A 547 6.44 -32.18 8.99
CA VAL A 547 6.37 -31.02 9.89
C VAL A 547 7.58 -30.12 9.63
N ILE A 548 7.36 -28.95 9.03
CA ILE A 548 8.37 -27.92 8.79
C ILE A 548 7.80 -26.63 9.36
N GLN A 549 8.46 -26.07 10.38
CA GLN A 549 8.00 -24.89 11.11
C GLN A 549 8.61 -23.60 10.59
N GLU A 550 9.92 -23.57 10.31
CA GLU A 550 10.55 -22.42 9.69
C GLU A 550 10.21 -22.34 8.19
N ILE A 551 9.76 -21.17 7.74
CA ILE A 551 9.24 -20.95 6.39
C ILE A 551 9.94 -19.78 5.68
N ASP A 552 10.22 -19.98 4.40
CA ASP A 552 10.76 -18.94 3.52
C ASP A 552 9.81 -17.75 3.39
N ALA A 553 10.38 -16.55 3.39
CA ALA A 553 9.66 -15.28 3.24
C ALA A 553 8.83 -15.21 1.95
N ASP A 554 9.43 -15.63 0.84
CA ASP A 554 8.92 -15.38 -0.52
C ASP A 554 7.90 -16.45 -0.99
N MET A 555 7.28 -17.18 -0.06
CA MET A 555 6.32 -18.23 -0.40
C MET A 555 4.93 -17.69 -0.76
N THR A 556 4.26 -18.38 -1.67
CA THR A 556 2.90 -18.02 -2.11
C THR A 556 1.85 -18.45 -1.08
N SER A 557 0.72 -17.75 -1.02
CA SER A 557 -0.37 -18.05 -0.08
C SER A 557 -0.84 -19.53 -0.07
N PRO A 558 -0.91 -20.25 -1.22
CA PRO A 558 -1.19 -21.69 -1.22
C PRO A 558 -0.10 -22.56 -0.57
N ALA A 559 1.18 -22.19 -0.72
CA ALA A 559 2.29 -22.90 -0.07
C ALA A 559 2.27 -22.67 1.45
N PHE A 560 1.93 -21.46 1.90
CA PHE A 560 1.71 -21.14 3.31
C PHE A 560 0.58 -21.97 3.93
N VAL A 561 -0.57 -22.10 3.25
CA VAL A 561 -1.68 -22.96 3.70
C VAL A 561 -1.24 -24.42 3.78
N MET A 562 -0.48 -24.93 2.78
CA MET A 562 0.06 -26.28 2.79
C MET A 562 0.98 -26.52 4.00
N ARG A 563 1.94 -25.62 4.26
CA ARG A 563 2.83 -25.71 5.43
C ARG A 563 2.08 -25.65 6.76
N THR A 564 1.03 -24.83 6.84
CA THR A 564 0.21 -24.71 8.06
C THR A 564 -0.53 -26.03 8.37
N ALA A 565 -1.02 -26.74 7.35
CA ALA A 565 -1.58 -28.08 7.52
C ALA A 565 -0.50 -29.10 7.91
N GLU A 566 0.64 -29.10 7.21
CA GLU A 566 1.78 -30.00 7.46
C GLU A 566 2.39 -29.85 8.85
N ALA A 567 2.31 -28.66 9.45
CA ALA A 567 2.80 -28.38 10.81
C ALA A 567 1.99 -29.08 11.93
N GLN A 568 0.79 -29.61 11.63
CA GLN A 568 -0.08 -30.32 12.58
C GLN A 568 -0.42 -29.49 13.82
N GLY A 569 -0.75 -28.21 13.61
CA GLY A 569 -1.10 -27.27 14.67
C GLY A 569 0.08 -26.77 15.51
N ARG A 570 1.33 -27.00 15.07
CA ARG A 570 2.49 -26.22 15.55
C ARG A 570 2.50 -24.83 14.92
N PHE A 571 3.24 -23.91 15.54
CA PHE A 571 3.50 -22.60 14.95
C PHE A 571 4.47 -22.70 13.78
N LEU A 572 4.16 -21.97 12.70
CA LEU A 572 5.13 -21.59 11.68
C LEU A 572 5.93 -20.36 12.13
N TYR A 573 7.15 -20.21 11.62
CA TYR A 573 8.04 -19.10 11.93
C TYR A 573 8.78 -18.56 10.70
N THR A 574 9.01 -17.25 10.65
CA THR A 574 9.92 -16.63 9.67
C THR A 574 10.61 -15.41 10.26
N SER A 575 11.81 -15.07 9.76
CA SER A 575 12.51 -13.83 10.05
C SER A 575 12.80 -13.09 8.75
N LEU A 576 12.36 -11.84 8.65
CA LEU A 576 12.41 -11.04 7.42
C LEU A 576 13.43 -9.91 7.54
N ASN A 577 14.34 -9.81 6.56
CA ASN A 577 15.27 -8.69 6.48
C ASN A 577 14.59 -7.42 5.97
N GLU A 578 13.56 -7.57 5.13
CA GLU A 578 12.74 -6.45 4.65
C GLU A 578 11.24 -6.79 4.74
N LEU A 579 10.48 -5.88 5.37
CA LEU A 579 9.05 -6.06 5.67
C LEU A 579 8.15 -6.32 4.45
N ASP A 580 8.53 -5.85 3.25
CA ASP A 580 7.79 -6.04 2.01
C ASP A 580 8.01 -7.42 1.35
N GLN A 581 8.90 -8.27 1.88
CA GLN A 581 8.92 -9.69 1.49
C GLN A 581 7.57 -10.38 1.79
N PHE A 582 6.80 -9.88 2.78
CA PHE A 582 5.42 -10.30 3.02
C PHE A 582 4.46 -10.10 1.83
N ASP A 583 4.81 -9.29 0.82
CA ASP A 583 3.97 -9.14 -0.36
C ASP A 583 3.93 -10.42 -1.23
N ALA A 584 4.79 -11.42 -1.00
CA ALA A 584 4.62 -12.76 -1.58
C ALA A 584 3.35 -13.49 -1.09
N LEU A 585 2.94 -13.24 0.17
CA LEU A 585 1.69 -13.76 0.75
C LEU A 585 0.45 -12.95 0.35
N ARG A 586 0.63 -11.80 -0.31
CA ARG A 586 -0.41 -10.79 -0.59
C ARG A 586 -1.61 -11.31 -1.36
N GLY A 587 -1.38 -12.21 -2.33
CA GLY A 587 -2.41 -12.75 -3.21
C GLY A 587 -3.33 -11.67 -3.82
N SER A 588 -4.59 -12.02 -4.04
CA SER A 588 -5.64 -11.06 -4.40
C SER A 588 -6.24 -10.42 -3.14
N GLY A 589 -6.14 -9.09 -3.03
CA GLY A 589 -6.83 -8.31 -2.00
C GLY A 589 -6.08 -8.10 -0.67
N ASN A 590 -4.75 -7.96 -0.69
CA ASN A 590 -3.93 -7.61 0.48
C ASN A 590 -4.02 -8.64 1.63
N GLN A 591 -3.90 -9.92 1.29
CA GLN A 591 -4.08 -11.05 2.21
C GLN A 591 -2.99 -11.15 3.29
N GLN A 592 -1.82 -10.54 3.10
CA GLN A 592 -0.72 -10.58 4.07
C GLN A 592 -1.07 -9.83 5.37
N PHE A 593 -1.70 -8.65 5.29
CA PHE A 593 -2.23 -7.96 6.47
C PHE A 593 -3.37 -8.74 7.13
N ARG A 594 -4.18 -9.46 6.34
CA ARG A 594 -5.22 -10.36 6.87
C ARG A 594 -4.62 -11.56 7.60
N ILE A 595 -3.53 -12.15 7.11
CA ILE A 595 -2.78 -13.22 7.78
C ILE A 595 -2.24 -12.71 9.12
N MET A 596 -1.63 -11.52 9.17
CA MET A 596 -1.17 -10.89 10.42
C MET A 596 -2.30 -10.75 11.45
N CYS A 597 -3.49 -10.30 11.03
CA CYS A 597 -4.64 -10.19 11.94
C CYS A 597 -5.21 -11.55 12.39
N LEU A 598 -5.38 -12.48 11.45
CA LEU A 598 -5.95 -13.82 11.73
C LEU A 598 -5.00 -14.75 12.49
N ALA A 599 -3.69 -14.49 12.50
CA ALA A 599 -2.74 -15.21 13.36
C ALA A 599 -2.92 -14.82 14.84
N PHE A 600 -3.13 -13.53 15.10
CA PHE A 600 -3.22 -12.97 16.46
C PHE A 600 -4.55 -13.29 17.16
N ASP A 601 -5.67 -13.17 16.43
CA ASP A 601 -6.99 -13.45 16.98
C ASP A 601 -7.22 -14.99 17.00
N PRO A 602 -7.45 -15.61 18.17
CA PRO A 602 -7.32 -17.06 18.33
C PRO A 602 -8.32 -17.88 17.51
N PHE A 603 -7.90 -19.11 17.16
CA PHE A 603 -8.67 -20.14 16.42
C PHE A 603 -9.18 -19.74 15.02
N ASN A 604 -8.66 -18.66 14.42
CA ASN A 604 -9.12 -18.18 13.12
C ASN A 604 -8.67 -19.05 11.93
N LEU A 605 -9.63 -19.33 11.03
CA LEU A 605 -9.46 -20.23 9.87
C LEU A 605 -9.18 -19.49 8.56
N PHE A 606 -8.01 -19.72 7.98
CA PHE A 606 -7.54 -19.19 6.70
C PHE A 606 -7.50 -20.28 5.61
N GLY A 607 -7.17 -19.90 4.36
CA GLY A 607 -7.26 -20.78 3.19
C GLY A 607 -8.64 -20.79 2.52
N GLN A 608 -8.78 -21.55 1.44
CA GLN A 608 -10.01 -21.66 0.64
C GLN A 608 -10.42 -23.12 0.51
N GLN A 609 -11.67 -23.43 0.88
CA GLN A 609 -12.27 -24.73 0.61
C GLN A 609 -12.64 -24.81 -0.88
N ARG A 610 -11.76 -25.41 -1.69
CA ARG A 610 -12.01 -25.74 -3.11
C ARG A 610 -12.31 -27.24 -3.24
N VAL A 611 -12.85 -27.66 -4.38
CA VAL A 611 -13.25 -29.06 -4.66
C VAL A 611 -12.30 -29.73 -5.67
N GLY A 612 -11.13 -29.13 -5.93
CA GLY A 612 -10.16 -29.60 -6.93
C GLY A 612 -9.17 -30.63 -6.38
N VAL A 613 -9.13 -31.82 -6.97
CA VAL A 613 -8.33 -32.99 -6.54
C VAL A 613 -6.80 -32.76 -6.54
N GLN A 614 -6.32 -31.67 -7.15
CA GLN A 614 -4.89 -31.30 -7.20
C GLN A 614 -4.56 -29.97 -6.50
N SER A 615 -5.55 -29.31 -5.89
CA SER A 615 -5.33 -28.09 -5.08
C SER A 615 -5.19 -28.43 -3.61
N VAL A 616 -4.53 -27.56 -2.83
CA VAL A 616 -4.59 -27.60 -1.37
C VAL A 616 -5.97 -27.07 -0.97
N THR A 617 -6.83 -27.97 -0.48
CA THR A 617 -8.29 -27.75 -0.32
C THR A 617 -8.75 -27.51 1.11
N GLU A 618 -7.81 -27.19 2.01
CA GLU A 618 -8.05 -27.14 3.46
C GLU A 618 -8.23 -25.70 3.99
N ARG A 619 -9.04 -25.57 5.05
CA ARG A 619 -9.10 -24.37 5.88
C ARG A 619 -8.30 -24.61 7.16
N VAL A 620 -7.15 -23.95 7.27
CA VAL A 620 -6.18 -24.14 8.35
C VAL A 620 -6.35 -23.08 9.43
N THR A 621 -6.18 -23.45 10.71
CA THR A 621 -6.01 -22.46 11.78
C THR A 621 -4.63 -21.83 11.64
N ILE A 622 -4.53 -20.51 11.51
CA ILE A 622 -3.22 -19.85 11.46
C ILE A 622 -2.56 -19.92 12.84
N ARG A 623 -1.35 -20.47 12.90
CA ARG A 623 -0.40 -20.31 14.00
C ARG A 623 0.91 -19.85 13.41
N PHE A 624 1.22 -18.56 13.52
CA PHE A 624 2.31 -17.95 12.78
C PHE A 624 2.97 -16.82 13.57
N ASN A 625 4.20 -17.06 13.98
CA ASN A 625 5.06 -16.11 14.67
C ASN A 625 6.11 -15.56 13.69
N TRP A 626 6.53 -14.31 13.84
CA TRP A 626 7.55 -13.76 12.94
C TRP A 626 8.32 -12.57 13.50
N ASN A 627 9.50 -12.36 12.93
CA ASN A 627 10.30 -11.16 13.07
C ASN A 627 10.42 -10.46 11.71
N ALA A 628 10.40 -9.13 11.69
CA ALA A 628 10.71 -8.37 10.48
C ALA A 628 11.49 -7.09 10.78
N SER A 629 12.52 -6.82 9.97
CA SER A 629 13.29 -5.58 9.99
C SER A 629 12.89 -4.66 8.83
N THR A 630 12.92 -3.34 9.04
CA THR A 630 12.88 -2.36 7.94
C THR A 630 13.38 -0.97 8.38
N THR A 631 13.42 0.02 7.48
CA THR A 631 13.66 1.42 7.83
C THR A 631 12.36 2.10 8.27
N ILE A 632 12.46 3.09 9.16
CA ILE A 632 11.29 3.78 9.75
C ILE A 632 10.32 4.27 8.66
N GLN A 633 10.84 4.94 7.64
CA GLN A 633 10.05 5.50 6.53
C GLN A 633 9.46 4.40 5.62
N LYS A 634 10.13 3.25 5.47
CA LYS A 634 9.62 2.10 4.71
C LYS A 634 8.50 1.39 5.48
N GLY A 635 8.65 1.21 6.80
CA GLY A 635 7.61 0.67 7.69
C GLY A 635 6.36 1.56 7.75
N GLN A 636 6.54 2.87 7.95
CA GLN A 636 5.45 3.86 7.88
C GLN A 636 4.72 3.80 6.54
N ARG A 637 5.44 3.74 5.43
CA ARG A 637 4.85 3.61 4.08
C ARG A 637 4.12 2.28 3.89
N TYR A 638 4.64 1.18 4.43
CA TYR A 638 4.03 -0.15 4.31
C TYR A 638 2.67 -0.22 5.02
N PHE A 639 2.61 0.20 6.29
CA PHE A 639 1.37 0.19 7.07
C PHE A 639 0.42 1.37 6.78
N SER A 640 0.83 2.36 5.99
CA SER A 640 0.04 3.57 5.67
C SER A 640 -1.38 3.32 5.14
N LYS A 641 -1.65 2.14 4.57
CA LYS A 641 -2.96 1.75 4.02
C LYS A 641 -3.82 0.93 4.97
N VAL A 642 -3.31 0.61 6.16
CA VAL A 642 -3.95 -0.25 7.18
C VAL A 642 -3.82 0.33 8.59
N LEU A 643 -3.62 1.65 8.69
CA LEU A 643 -3.45 2.39 9.94
C LEU A 643 -4.61 2.15 10.93
N THR A 644 -5.84 2.08 10.41
CA THR A 644 -7.10 1.83 11.12
C THR A 644 -7.50 0.36 11.18
N ASP A 645 -6.91 -0.50 10.35
CA ASP A 645 -7.51 -1.77 9.96
C ASP A 645 -7.08 -2.95 10.85
N GLY A 646 -6.24 -2.67 11.86
CA GLY A 646 -5.90 -3.60 12.93
C GLY A 646 -4.50 -4.25 12.96
N PRO A 647 -3.68 -4.32 11.88
CA PRO A 647 -2.35 -4.94 11.95
C PRO A 647 -1.43 -4.29 12.99
N ILE A 648 -1.38 -2.95 13.03
CA ILE A 648 -0.45 -2.20 13.91
C ILE A 648 -0.70 -2.53 15.38
N SER A 649 -1.96 -2.66 15.81
CA SER A 649 -2.27 -3.00 17.21
C SER A 649 -1.78 -4.40 17.63
N ARG A 650 -1.69 -5.35 16.69
CA ARG A 650 -1.38 -6.78 16.90
C ARG A 650 0.10 -7.13 16.74
N ILE A 651 0.91 -6.20 16.27
CA ILE A 651 2.36 -6.35 16.08
C ILE A 651 3.06 -5.64 17.24
N ASN A 652 4.12 -6.22 17.78
CA ASN A 652 5.05 -5.50 18.65
C ASN A 652 5.98 -4.66 17.78
N PHE A 653 6.10 -3.36 18.03
CA PHE A 653 7.15 -2.53 17.43
C PHE A 653 8.33 -2.34 18.39
N CYS A 654 9.54 -2.26 17.82
CA CYS A 654 10.74 -1.84 18.53
C CYS A 654 11.64 -1.00 17.60
N THR A 655 12.62 -0.34 18.17
CA THR A 655 13.58 0.52 17.46
C THR A 655 14.98 0.38 18.05
N ILE A 656 15.98 0.84 17.29
CA ILE A 656 17.35 1.06 17.72
C ILE A 656 17.59 2.56 17.55
N PRO A 657 18.05 3.29 18.58
CA PRO A 657 18.39 4.71 18.48
C PRO A 657 19.41 4.99 17.37
N GLU A 658 19.39 6.21 16.82
CA GLU A 658 20.51 6.67 16.00
C GLU A 658 21.72 6.97 16.89
N ARG A 659 22.91 6.81 16.31
CA ARG A 659 24.20 6.91 17.01
C ARG A 659 24.87 8.23 16.69
N GLU A 660 25.60 8.80 17.65
CA GLU A 660 26.38 10.00 17.39
C GLU A 660 27.50 9.75 16.37
N ILE A 661 27.76 10.74 15.52
CA ILE A 661 28.71 10.63 14.42
C ILE A 661 30.15 10.62 14.98
N GLY A 662 30.70 9.43 15.17
CA GLY A 662 32.05 9.21 15.66
C GLY A 662 32.18 8.18 16.78
N GLU A 663 31.06 7.71 17.36
CA GLU A 663 31.07 6.65 18.39
C GLU A 663 31.74 5.34 17.91
N GLU A 664 32.45 4.67 18.82
CA GLU A 664 33.06 3.35 18.60
C GLU A 664 32.04 2.28 18.19
N MET A 665 32.37 1.45 17.19
CA MET A 665 31.46 0.45 16.64
C MET A 665 31.10 -0.64 17.69
N PRO A 666 29.83 -0.89 18.01
CA PRO A 666 29.44 -1.84 19.05
C PRO A 666 29.89 -3.28 18.76
N VAL A 667 30.70 -3.85 19.67
CA VAL A 667 31.28 -5.19 19.53
C VAL A 667 30.43 -6.24 20.25
N TYR A 668 30.01 -7.29 19.53
CA TYR A 668 29.24 -8.40 20.09
C TYR A 668 30.14 -9.34 20.91
N GLY A 669 29.60 -9.92 21.98
CA GLY A 669 30.25 -11.00 22.72
C GLY A 669 30.15 -12.36 21.99
N ASP A 670 30.97 -13.31 22.44
CA ASP A 670 31.00 -14.66 21.86
C ASP A 670 29.84 -15.55 22.34
N TYR A 671 29.13 -16.10 21.37
CA TYR A 671 28.07 -17.09 21.57
C TYR A 671 28.71 -18.48 21.47
N ASN A 672 29.18 -18.99 22.61
CA ASN A 672 29.88 -20.27 22.75
C ASN A 672 28.94 -21.39 23.23
N ASP A 673 29.44 -22.63 23.31
CA ASP A 673 28.60 -23.77 23.73
C ASP A 673 28.12 -23.69 25.19
N ALA A 674 28.76 -22.89 26.05
CA ALA A 674 28.24 -22.59 27.39
C ALA A 674 26.94 -21.75 27.33
N TYR A 675 26.83 -20.80 26.39
CA TYR A 675 25.57 -20.09 26.11
C TYR A 675 24.49 -21.06 25.59
N ARG A 676 24.86 -22.01 24.71
CA ARG A 676 23.95 -23.02 24.16
C ARG A 676 23.37 -23.92 25.26
N GLU A 677 24.21 -24.52 26.09
CA GLU A 677 23.77 -25.42 27.17
C GLU A 677 23.04 -24.66 28.30
N ALA A 678 23.32 -23.36 28.52
CA ALA A 678 22.54 -22.53 29.43
C ALA A 678 21.12 -22.20 28.91
N LEU A 679 20.94 -22.08 27.59
CA LEU A 679 19.63 -21.79 26.96
C LEU A 679 18.73 -23.03 26.89
N LYS A 680 19.33 -24.20 26.69
CA LYS A 680 18.67 -25.49 26.45
C LYS A 680 17.56 -25.88 27.44
N PRO A 681 17.68 -25.74 28.78
CA PRO A 681 16.59 -26.08 29.70
C PRO A 681 15.31 -25.28 29.46
N TYR A 682 15.43 -24.01 29.07
CA TYR A 682 14.29 -23.15 28.76
C TYR A 682 13.56 -23.60 27.49
N ILE A 683 14.32 -24.03 26.47
CA ILE A 683 13.79 -24.58 25.22
C ILE A 683 13.16 -25.96 25.43
N GLU A 684 13.73 -26.79 26.31
CA GLU A 684 13.13 -28.07 26.72
C GLU A 684 11.80 -27.87 27.47
N ASN A 685 11.72 -26.90 28.39
CA ASN A 685 10.47 -26.55 29.08
C ASN A 685 9.37 -26.09 28.11
N LEU A 686 9.69 -25.21 27.16
CA LEU A 686 8.75 -24.75 26.13
C LEU A 686 8.30 -25.92 25.23
N ASN A 687 9.22 -26.77 24.77
CA ASN A 687 8.89 -27.94 23.96
C ASN A 687 7.99 -28.96 24.70
N ASN A 688 8.09 -29.04 26.04
CA ASN A 688 7.33 -30.01 26.86
C ASN A 688 5.93 -29.50 27.29
N ALA A 689 5.71 -28.19 27.35
CA ALA A 689 4.45 -27.58 27.79
C ALA A 689 3.24 -27.96 26.89
N ARG A 690 2.08 -28.28 27.49
CA ARG A 690 0.84 -28.65 26.77
C ARG A 690 -0.41 -28.24 27.57
N GLY A 691 -1.53 -28.04 26.87
CA GLY A 691 -2.84 -27.80 27.46
C GLY A 691 -3.10 -26.33 27.81
N LEU A 692 -4.12 -26.10 28.66
CA LEU A 692 -4.38 -24.79 29.25
C LEU A 692 -3.46 -24.62 30.47
N ILE A 693 -2.54 -23.67 30.39
CA ILE A 693 -1.65 -23.31 31.49
C ILE A 693 -2.23 -22.08 32.20
N ASP A 694 -2.36 -22.18 33.51
CA ASP A 694 -2.69 -21.03 34.36
C ASP A 694 -1.40 -20.32 34.78
N CYS A 695 -1.46 -18.99 34.86
CA CYS A 695 -0.37 -18.14 35.33
C CYS A 695 -1.00 -16.95 36.07
N PRO A 696 -1.37 -17.13 37.36
CA PRO A 696 -2.08 -16.11 38.13
C PRO A 696 -1.33 -14.78 38.19
N GLU A 697 0.00 -14.81 38.24
CA GLU A 697 0.85 -13.62 38.30
C GLU A 697 0.81 -12.82 36.98
N ALA A 698 0.86 -13.49 35.82
CA ALA A 698 0.67 -12.84 34.52
C ALA A 698 -0.76 -12.27 34.38
N PHE A 699 -1.77 -12.97 34.89
CA PHE A 699 -3.16 -12.51 34.88
C PHE A 699 -3.34 -11.25 35.74
N GLN A 700 -2.78 -11.23 36.96
CA GLN A 700 -2.80 -10.04 37.83
C GLN A 700 -1.99 -8.89 37.23
N LEU A 701 -0.84 -9.16 36.59
CA LEU A 701 -0.09 -8.14 35.86
C LEU A 701 -0.91 -7.52 34.72
N ALA A 702 -1.57 -8.34 33.91
CA ALA A 702 -2.42 -7.85 32.81
C ALA A 702 -3.62 -7.02 33.32
N LEU A 703 -4.16 -7.32 34.51
CA LEU A 703 -5.14 -6.44 35.17
C LEU A 703 -4.55 -5.08 35.55
N LYS A 704 -3.36 -5.05 36.20
CA LYS A 704 -2.67 -3.79 36.55
C LYS A 704 -2.42 -2.95 35.29
N LEU A 705 -1.79 -3.55 34.26
CA LEU A 705 -1.43 -2.85 33.02
C LEU A 705 -2.67 -2.34 32.27
N LYS A 706 -3.78 -3.10 32.25
CA LYS A 706 -5.07 -2.62 31.72
C LYS A 706 -5.51 -1.32 32.40
N ASP A 707 -5.48 -1.27 33.73
CA ASP A 707 -6.01 -0.14 34.49
C ASP A 707 -5.06 1.06 34.50
N GLU A 708 -3.73 0.83 34.50
CA GLU A 708 -2.71 1.85 34.27
C GLU A 708 -2.83 2.50 32.88
N ASN A 709 -2.96 1.70 31.82
CA ASN A 709 -3.17 2.20 30.46
C ASN A 709 -4.48 3.00 30.36
N ALA A 710 -5.56 2.52 30.99
CA ALA A 710 -6.83 3.22 31.02
C ALA A 710 -6.78 4.52 31.82
N GLU A 711 -5.98 4.61 32.89
CA GLU A 711 -5.70 5.86 33.59
C GLU A 711 -4.88 6.83 32.71
N PHE A 712 -3.81 6.36 32.08
CA PHE A 712 -3.01 7.18 31.17
C PHE A 712 -3.87 7.74 30.01
N SER A 713 -4.76 6.94 29.42
CA SER A 713 -5.72 7.41 28.41
C SER A 713 -6.73 8.44 28.92
N ARG A 714 -7.16 8.36 30.18
CA ARG A 714 -8.03 9.38 30.79
C ARG A 714 -7.27 10.69 31.04
N LEU A 715 -6.02 10.62 31.45
CA LEU A 715 -5.19 11.80 31.76
C LEU A 715 -4.69 12.49 30.48
N SER A 716 -4.27 11.73 29.48
CA SER A 716 -3.81 12.24 28.17
C SER A 716 -4.93 12.60 27.20
N GLN A 717 -6.13 12.05 27.40
CA GLN A 717 -7.25 12.07 26.44
C GLN A 717 -6.91 11.46 25.06
N ASP A 718 -5.83 10.67 24.95
CA ASP A 718 -5.40 10.08 23.68
C ASP A 718 -6.15 8.77 23.36
N ARG A 719 -7.12 8.88 22.44
CA ARG A 719 -7.90 7.76 21.89
C ARG A 719 -7.09 6.80 21.00
N VAL A 720 -5.99 7.25 20.41
CA VAL A 720 -5.11 6.40 19.59
C VAL A 720 -4.27 5.52 20.52
N TYR A 721 -3.71 6.09 21.58
CA TYR A 721 -3.03 5.34 22.64
C TYR A 721 -3.96 4.30 23.27
N GLU A 722 -5.19 4.70 23.66
CA GLU A 722 -6.17 3.81 24.30
C GLU A 722 -6.45 2.58 23.42
N ASN A 723 -6.78 2.79 22.14
CA ASN A 723 -7.07 1.72 21.19
C ASN A 723 -5.87 0.78 20.92
N LEU A 724 -4.64 1.30 21.00
CA LEU A 724 -3.42 0.49 20.85
C LEU A 724 -3.11 -0.32 22.12
N SER A 725 -3.37 0.23 23.30
CA SER A 725 -3.12 -0.40 24.60
C SER A 725 -3.84 -1.74 24.77
N PHE A 726 -5.09 -1.85 24.28
CA PHE A 726 -5.91 -3.06 24.43
C PHE A 726 -5.26 -4.32 23.86
N ARG A 727 -4.44 -4.20 22.81
CA ARG A 727 -3.71 -5.34 22.20
C ARG A 727 -2.23 -5.37 22.58
N ALA A 728 -1.64 -4.23 22.99
CA ALA A 728 -0.33 -4.22 23.64
C ALA A 728 -0.35 -5.04 24.95
N ASN A 729 -1.42 -4.95 25.75
CA ASN A 729 -1.56 -5.74 26.98
C ASN A 729 -1.72 -7.25 26.71
N VAL A 730 -2.41 -7.64 25.62
CA VAL A 730 -2.44 -9.05 25.17
C VAL A 730 -1.03 -9.54 24.80
N ILE A 731 -0.25 -8.72 24.08
CA ILE A 731 1.15 -9.02 23.76
C ILE A 731 1.99 -9.15 25.04
N ALA A 732 1.82 -8.24 26.00
CA ALA A 732 2.52 -8.23 27.29
C ALA A 732 2.20 -9.50 28.11
N TYR A 733 0.92 -9.84 28.25
CA TYR A 733 0.45 -11.06 28.88
C TYR A 733 1.04 -12.33 28.24
N LEU A 734 1.00 -12.44 26.91
CA LEU A 734 1.54 -13.60 26.19
C LEU A 734 3.07 -13.70 26.33
N LYS A 735 3.80 -12.59 26.31
CA LYS A 735 5.25 -12.57 26.64
C LYS A 735 5.50 -13.08 28.07
N ALA A 736 4.72 -12.63 29.06
CA ALA A 736 4.85 -13.07 30.45
C ALA A 736 4.60 -14.58 30.59
N CYS A 737 3.59 -15.10 29.89
CA CYS A 737 3.28 -16.53 29.83
C CYS A 737 4.43 -17.34 29.18
N VAL A 738 5.04 -16.84 28.11
CA VAL A 738 6.21 -17.49 27.47
C VAL A 738 7.40 -17.55 28.43
N LEU A 739 7.71 -16.49 29.18
CA LEU A 739 8.78 -16.51 30.19
C LEU A 739 8.46 -17.48 31.33
N TYR A 740 7.25 -17.44 31.87
CA TYR A 740 6.79 -18.32 32.94
C TYR A 740 6.90 -19.80 32.56
N VAL A 741 6.44 -20.17 31.36
CA VAL A 741 6.52 -21.56 30.87
C VAL A 741 7.97 -21.97 30.60
N ALA A 742 8.78 -21.09 29.98
CA ALA A 742 10.20 -21.37 29.74
C ALA A 742 10.97 -21.59 31.06
N ASN A 743 10.60 -20.91 32.15
CA ASN A 743 11.16 -21.12 33.48
C ASN A 743 10.61 -22.37 34.22
N GLY A 744 9.90 -23.25 33.52
CA GLY A 744 9.31 -24.46 34.09
C GLY A 744 8.06 -24.18 34.91
N CYS A 745 7.21 -23.24 34.45
CA CYS A 745 6.02 -22.73 35.16
C CYS A 745 6.37 -22.13 36.53
N LYS A 746 7.34 -21.19 36.55
CA LYS A 746 7.78 -20.48 37.76
C LYS A 746 7.91 -18.99 37.49
N TRP A 747 7.26 -18.20 38.33
CA TRP A 747 7.34 -16.74 38.26
C TRP A 747 8.66 -16.22 38.83
N GLU A 748 9.21 -15.19 38.18
CA GLU A 748 10.33 -14.38 38.68
C GLU A 748 9.80 -12.95 38.87
N PRO A 749 10.05 -12.28 40.01
CA PRO A 749 9.60 -10.91 40.25
C PRO A 749 9.98 -9.93 39.12
N GLU A 750 11.15 -10.14 38.52
CA GLU A 750 11.71 -9.41 37.39
C GLU A 750 10.82 -9.48 36.13
N ILE A 751 9.88 -10.43 36.03
CA ILE A 751 8.91 -10.52 34.93
C ILE A 751 7.87 -9.38 35.01
N ASP A 752 7.42 -8.93 36.20
CA ASP A 752 6.47 -7.79 36.30
C ASP A 752 7.10 -6.55 35.67
N GLU A 753 8.31 -6.19 36.11
CA GLU A 753 9.03 -4.99 35.67
C GLU A 753 9.44 -5.06 34.19
N PHE A 754 9.98 -6.20 33.73
CA PHE A 754 10.37 -6.35 32.33
C PHE A 754 9.18 -6.32 31.36
N ILE A 755 8.08 -6.99 31.69
CA ILE A 755 6.89 -7.04 30.82
C ILE A 755 6.19 -5.67 30.78
N ARG A 756 6.09 -5.00 31.93
CA ARG A 756 5.65 -3.61 32.09
C ARG A 756 6.48 -2.64 31.26
N TRP A 757 7.80 -2.76 31.28
CA TRP A 757 8.68 -2.00 30.38
C TRP A 757 8.40 -2.33 28.91
N SER A 758 8.32 -3.62 28.56
CA SER A 758 8.18 -4.06 27.17
C SER A 758 6.82 -3.71 26.55
N GLU A 759 5.75 -3.55 27.34
CA GLU A 759 4.50 -2.96 26.86
C GLU A 759 4.65 -1.45 26.60
N ARG A 760 5.22 -0.71 27.56
CA ARG A 760 5.41 0.74 27.46
C ARG A 760 6.35 1.12 26.31
N TYR A 761 7.38 0.32 26.03
CA TYR A 761 8.30 0.49 24.89
C TYR A 761 7.60 0.21 23.54
N ASP A 762 6.76 -0.83 23.47
CA ASP A 762 5.94 -1.13 22.28
C ASP A 762 4.95 0.00 21.98
N LEU A 763 4.22 0.48 23.00
CA LEU A 763 3.30 1.61 22.88
C LEU A 763 4.04 2.91 22.50
N TYR A 764 5.21 3.17 23.08
CA TYR A 764 6.09 4.28 22.69
C TYR A 764 6.45 4.22 21.20
N CYS A 765 6.92 3.07 20.70
CA CYS A 765 7.23 2.91 19.28
C CYS A 765 5.98 3.05 18.38
N LYS A 766 4.84 2.49 18.79
CA LYS A 766 3.57 2.62 18.05
C LYS A 766 3.14 4.08 17.92
N MET A 767 3.21 4.85 19.00
CA MET A 767 2.87 6.28 19.00
C MET A 767 3.88 7.10 18.20
N ARG A 768 5.20 6.93 18.41
CA ARG A 768 6.26 7.68 17.69
C ARG A 768 6.19 7.49 16.18
N PHE A 769 5.93 6.27 15.71
CA PHE A 769 5.97 5.97 14.27
C PHE A 769 4.62 6.05 13.57
N PHE A 770 3.49 5.84 14.25
CA PHE A 770 2.16 5.76 13.63
C PHE A 770 1.08 6.66 14.25
N GLY A 771 1.28 7.21 15.46
CA GLY A 771 0.25 7.94 16.22
C GLY A 771 -0.44 9.04 15.40
N ASP A 772 0.32 10.00 14.88
CA ASP A 772 -0.21 11.09 14.05
C ASP A 772 -0.81 10.63 12.72
N ALA A 773 -0.36 9.50 12.18
CA ALA A 773 -0.90 8.93 10.95
C ALA A 773 -2.27 8.30 11.21
N ILE A 774 -2.42 7.54 12.30
CA ILE A 774 -3.69 6.96 12.76
C ILE A 774 -4.67 8.07 13.14
N LYS A 775 -4.22 9.10 13.87
CA LYS A 775 -5.04 10.27 14.25
C LYS A 775 -5.62 10.98 13.02
N ARG A 776 -4.78 11.34 12.05
CA ARG A 776 -5.24 11.97 10.79
C ARG A 776 -6.14 11.05 9.95
N ALA A 777 -5.91 9.74 9.98
CA ALA A 777 -6.80 8.77 9.32
C ALA A 777 -8.19 8.74 9.98
N ASN A 778 -8.26 8.70 11.31
CA ASN A 778 -9.51 8.78 12.07
C ASN A 778 -10.24 10.10 11.81
N ASP A 779 -9.56 11.24 11.93
CA ASP A 779 -10.13 12.57 11.66
C ASP A 779 -10.73 12.69 10.23
N THR A 780 -10.12 12.01 9.27
CA THR A 780 -10.58 11.97 7.87
C THR A 780 -11.77 11.02 7.70
N GLY A 781 -11.81 9.90 8.45
CA GLY A 781 -12.93 8.97 8.51
C GLY A 781 -14.17 9.57 9.17
N GLU A 782 -14.02 10.28 10.29
CA GLU A 782 -15.11 10.96 11.00
C GLU A 782 -15.70 12.14 10.20
N LYS A 783 -14.90 12.77 9.32
CA LYS A 783 -15.37 13.77 8.35
C LYS A 783 -16.19 13.18 7.19
N SER A 784 -16.47 11.87 7.20
CA SER A 784 -17.56 11.26 6.44
C SER A 784 -18.90 11.88 6.87
N SER A 785 -19.41 12.84 6.10
CA SER A 785 -20.64 13.60 6.40
C SER A 785 -21.94 12.78 6.43
N LYS A 786 -21.86 11.45 6.31
CA LYS A 786 -22.95 10.50 6.56
C LYS A 786 -23.22 10.36 8.07
N ARG A 787 -23.66 11.46 8.70
CA ARG A 787 -24.41 11.38 9.96
C ARG A 787 -25.54 10.36 9.78
N GLY A 788 -25.69 9.45 10.74
CA GLY A 788 -26.86 8.57 10.79
C GLY A 788 -28.17 9.39 10.82
N PRO A 789 -29.30 8.83 10.35
CA PRO A 789 -30.55 9.58 10.21
C PRO A 789 -30.98 10.20 11.54
N SER A 790 -30.82 11.52 11.66
CA SER A 790 -31.07 12.24 12.92
C SER A 790 -32.57 12.39 13.17
N ASN A 791 -32.98 12.31 14.44
CA ASN A 791 -34.38 12.53 14.80
C ASN A 791 -34.70 14.03 14.73
N MET A 792 -35.25 14.48 13.61
CA MET A 792 -35.64 15.89 13.40
C MET A 792 -36.65 16.39 14.46
N LEU A 793 -37.50 15.52 15.03
CA LEU A 793 -38.45 15.95 16.07
C LEU A 793 -37.75 16.34 17.37
N MET A 794 -36.55 15.80 17.66
CA MET A 794 -35.75 16.22 18.82
C MET A 794 -35.06 17.58 18.62
N GLN A 795 -34.90 18.03 17.37
CA GLN A 795 -34.22 19.29 17.03
C GLN A 795 -35.17 20.51 16.99
N LEU A 796 -36.49 20.27 17.03
CA LEU A 796 -37.50 21.32 17.14
C LEU A 796 -37.75 21.67 18.62
N PRO A 797 -38.18 22.90 18.94
CA PRO A 797 -38.72 23.25 20.27
C PRO A 797 -40.02 22.47 20.57
N ASP A 798 -40.45 22.43 21.83
CA ASP A 798 -41.60 21.60 22.26
C ASP A 798 -42.97 22.11 21.76
N GLU A 799 -43.09 23.41 21.52
CA GLU A 799 -44.06 23.99 20.58
C GLU A 799 -43.29 24.56 19.38
N PHE A 800 -43.70 24.21 18.15
CA PHE A 800 -43.01 24.62 16.92
C PHE A 800 -43.99 24.92 15.76
N THR A 801 -43.55 25.73 14.80
CA THR A 801 -44.38 26.14 13.64
C THR A 801 -44.10 25.30 12.40
N TYR A 802 -45.03 25.31 11.44
CA TYR A 802 -44.84 24.67 10.13
C TYR A 802 -43.58 25.16 9.40
N GLN A 803 -43.23 26.45 9.53
CA GLN A 803 -42.05 27.04 8.89
C GLN A 803 -40.75 26.50 9.48
N GLN A 804 -40.63 26.41 10.81
CA GLN A 804 -39.45 25.84 11.47
C GLN A 804 -39.17 24.39 11.01
N VAL A 805 -40.21 23.64 10.63
CA VAL A 805 -40.06 22.29 10.06
C VAL A 805 -39.61 22.32 8.61
N ILE A 806 -39.97 23.33 7.83
CA ILE A 806 -39.39 23.57 6.50
C ILE A 806 -37.90 23.89 6.64
N ASP A 807 -37.56 24.84 7.49
CA ASP A 807 -36.18 25.33 7.66
C ASP A 807 -35.25 24.21 8.13
N LEU A 808 -35.68 23.42 9.12
CA LEU A 808 -34.95 22.25 9.60
C LEU A 808 -34.79 21.17 8.51
N ARG A 809 -35.81 20.96 7.67
CA ARG A 809 -35.72 20.02 6.53
C ARG A 809 -34.74 20.50 5.48
N VAL A 810 -34.76 21.78 5.12
CA VAL A 810 -33.82 22.38 4.16
C VAL A 810 -32.38 22.32 4.70
N ALA A 811 -32.18 22.62 5.98
CA ALA A 811 -30.89 22.47 6.66
C ALA A 811 -30.37 21.01 6.71
N ASN A 812 -31.27 20.02 6.68
CA ASN A 812 -30.95 18.60 6.55
C ASN A 812 -30.96 18.10 5.07
N GLY A 813 -30.92 19.01 4.08
CA GLY A 813 -30.86 18.66 2.66
C GLY A 813 -32.15 18.05 2.07
N MET A 814 -33.28 18.15 2.78
CA MET A 814 -34.58 17.60 2.38
C MET A 814 -35.49 18.65 1.72
N SER A 815 -36.29 18.22 0.74
CA SER A 815 -37.20 19.12 0.04
C SER A 815 -38.41 19.57 0.88
N GLN A 816 -38.78 20.85 0.75
CA GLN A 816 -39.96 21.48 1.34
C GLN A 816 -41.28 20.76 0.98
N LYS A 817 -41.38 20.21 -0.24
CA LYS A 817 -42.58 19.50 -0.73
C LYS A 817 -42.98 18.29 0.12
N GLY A 818 -42.04 17.74 0.91
CA GLY A 818 -42.32 16.62 1.83
C GLY A 818 -42.88 17.00 3.21
N THR A 819 -42.89 18.29 3.58
CA THR A 819 -43.17 18.74 4.96
C THR A 819 -44.58 18.37 5.44
N SER A 820 -45.63 18.62 4.64
CA SER A 820 -47.01 18.32 5.02
C SER A 820 -47.24 16.82 5.26
N LYS A 821 -46.65 15.96 4.41
CA LYS A 821 -46.73 14.49 4.56
C LYS A 821 -45.95 13.99 5.78
N MET A 822 -44.84 14.63 6.13
CA MET A 822 -44.09 14.32 7.36
C MET A 822 -44.87 14.69 8.61
N LEU A 823 -45.50 15.88 8.65
CA LEU A 823 -46.30 16.33 9.79
C LEU A 823 -47.61 15.57 9.94
N GLY A 824 -48.25 15.16 8.84
CA GLY A 824 -49.35 14.19 8.85
C GLY A 824 -48.92 12.89 9.54
N ASN A 825 -47.87 12.23 9.01
CA ASN A 825 -47.32 11.01 9.61
C ASN A 825 -46.94 11.14 11.11
N TRP A 826 -46.51 12.33 11.57
CA TRP A 826 -46.20 12.58 12.99
C TRP A 826 -47.46 12.80 13.85
N LYS A 827 -48.50 13.41 13.29
CA LYS A 827 -49.82 13.57 13.94
C LYS A 827 -50.54 12.22 14.04
N ASP A 828 -50.57 11.47 12.95
CA ASP A 828 -51.24 10.17 12.83
C ASP A 828 -50.60 9.09 13.73
N ARG A 829 -49.29 9.23 14.02
CA ARG A 829 -48.55 8.36 14.95
C ARG A 829 -48.48 8.90 16.38
N HIS A 830 -49.25 9.95 16.68
CA HIS A 830 -49.34 10.60 18.00
C HIS A 830 -47.98 11.03 18.57
N TYR A 831 -47.05 11.48 17.71
CA TYR A 831 -45.82 12.14 18.15
C TYR A 831 -46.02 13.64 18.38
N ILE A 832 -47.00 14.25 17.71
CA ILE A 832 -47.37 15.67 17.83
C ILE A 832 -48.89 15.87 17.82
N ARG A 833 -49.38 16.97 18.40
CA ARG A 833 -50.75 17.50 18.22
C ARG A 833 -50.67 18.89 17.60
N ALA A 834 -51.65 19.29 16.81
CA ALA A 834 -51.82 20.71 16.49
C ALA A 834 -52.48 21.43 17.68
N LYS A 835 -52.07 22.66 17.97
CA LYS A 835 -52.67 23.49 19.02
C LYS A 835 -54.04 23.96 18.55
N GLU A 836 -55.09 23.58 19.27
CA GLU A 836 -56.45 23.99 18.97
C GLU A 836 -56.67 25.43 19.46
N ASN A 837 -57.06 26.34 18.54
CA ASN A 837 -57.49 27.69 18.86
C ASN A 837 -59.01 27.77 18.65
N ASP A 838 -59.74 28.28 19.64
CA ASP A 838 -61.19 28.44 19.59
C ASP A 838 -61.61 29.52 18.59
N SER A 839 -61.86 29.15 17.33
CA SER A 839 -62.92 29.73 16.45
C SER A 839 -62.87 29.29 14.98
N VAL A 840 -61.73 28.86 14.42
CA VAL A 840 -61.59 28.64 12.95
C VAL A 840 -60.78 27.38 12.62
N PRO A 841 -61.22 26.54 11.65
CA PRO A 841 -60.42 25.43 11.13
C PRO A 841 -59.11 25.90 10.49
N GLN A 842 -57.97 25.61 11.12
CA GLN A 842 -56.65 25.99 10.61
C GLN A 842 -56.13 25.00 9.56
N PHE A 843 -55.49 25.52 8.51
CA PHE A 843 -54.69 24.72 7.59
C PHE A 843 -53.38 24.26 8.28
N LEU A 844 -52.83 23.12 7.85
CA LEU A 844 -51.56 22.60 8.39
C LEU A 844 -50.41 23.62 8.30
N ASN A 845 -50.42 24.50 7.30
CA ASN A 845 -49.39 25.51 7.08
C ASN A 845 -49.43 26.67 8.10
N SER A 846 -50.58 26.90 8.75
CA SER A 846 -50.76 27.95 9.78
C SER A 846 -50.91 27.39 11.20
N SER A 847 -50.78 26.06 11.37
CA SER A 847 -50.87 25.39 12.66
C SER A 847 -49.57 25.53 13.48
N VAL A 848 -49.71 25.71 14.79
CA VAL A 848 -48.63 25.45 15.77
C VAL A 848 -48.75 23.99 16.21
N PHE A 849 -47.63 23.29 16.35
CA PHE A 849 -47.57 21.88 16.73
C PHE A 849 -46.88 21.72 18.09
N ILE A 850 -47.41 20.84 18.93
CA ILE A 850 -46.90 20.51 20.27
C ILE A 850 -46.41 19.07 20.26
N LYS A 851 -45.23 18.78 20.82
CA LYS A 851 -44.74 17.40 21.00
C LYS A 851 -45.57 16.64 22.05
N LEU A 852 -45.88 15.38 21.75
CA LEU A 852 -46.59 14.46 22.65
C LEU A 852 -45.68 13.40 23.29
N LYS A 853 -44.62 12.98 22.59
CA LYS A 853 -43.55 12.13 23.15
C LYS A 853 -42.25 12.93 23.26
N PHE A 854 -41.37 12.50 24.15
CA PHE A 854 -40.17 13.22 24.65
C PHE A 854 -40.44 14.35 25.66
N ARG A 855 -41.66 14.50 26.20
CA ARG A 855 -41.81 15.15 27.51
C ARG A 855 -41.07 14.33 28.55
N LYS A 856 -40.18 14.98 29.31
CA LYS A 856 -39.72 14.44 30.60
C LYS A 856 -40.86 14.60 31.60
N GLU A 857 -41.36 13.48 32.10
CA GLU A 857 -42.07 13.41 33.37
C GLU A 857 -41.08 12.71 34.31
N ASN A 858 -40.30 13.42 35.12
CA ASN A 858 -40.63 14.29 36.27
C ASN A 858 -40.32 13.57 37.60
N SER A 859 -39.02 13.47 37.89
CA SER A 859 -38.41 13.48 39.23
C SER A 859 -36.94 13.86 39.03
#